data_AF-A0A8B8TJY3-F1
#
_entry.id   AF-A0A8B8TJY3-F1
#
_cell.length_a   1.000
_cell.length_b   1.000
_cell.length_c   1.000
_cell.angle_alpha   90.00
_cell.angle_beta   90.00
_cell.angle_gamma   90.00
#
_symmetry.space_group_name_H-M   'P 1'
#
loop_
_entity.id
_entity.type
_entity.pdbx_description
1 polymer ?
#
loop_
_entity_poly.entity_id
_entity_poly.type
_entity_poly.pdbx_seq_one_letter_code
_entity_poly.pdbx_strand_id
1 'polypeptide(L)'
;MFQDLDGSHGLKEPHQPGSRSSEKASNYVVGELGFNLGADSGACAHSSTQCCFQTLPVCPSGTGNHTSTWRLECKARAFNLLCPHRAVRWGGVLVKRPTEAQCMEEAGCLEGQIGGSGRLTEVICQASETATGEVSREQPYREIFEFFIEDFKTYKPLLSSIKNAYEVMLAHQREKIRALEPLKAKLVTVNEDCNERILAMRAEERYEISMLKKEKMNLLKLIDKKNEEKISLQSEVTKLRKNLAEEYLHYLSERDARKILIADLNELRYQREDMSLAQYPGIWGEDPVKLTVALKMARQDLTRMQMELNTMKANFGDVVPRRDFEMQEKTNKDLQEQLDSLKDDYEEVRKEHEMLLQLHMSTLRERDQFYAELQEIQRTSTPRPDWSKCEDVVAGGQDRWHVLAEGKNSDQLVDVLLEEIGEGLLREKDFFPGLETARQSMLPSLQRKESVYIKQKETIAQLLKEMTHADSQNEGLLTMEQLSTVLRSTFPFKKDEKIQELMEAGGWHPSSSNADLVNYRLLFMEDEEGQSVPFLQKLWEQYLNEKDEYLYELKQELGLELHDKVTLPKLHEALMTIDPSLDKQTLNGYLSQAFQFPVTELPEEGEEKEEGTVIQLQTALEQLQMSDVRRMGPREQEPAT
;
A
#
# COMPACT_ATOMS: atom_id res chain seq x y z
N MET A 1 -15.39 77.55 -4.03
CA MET A 1 -16.26 77.60 -5.21
C MET A 1 -16.99 76.27 -5.27
N PHE A 2 -18.28 76.31 -4.96
CA PHE A 2 -19.24 75.22 -5.11
C PHE A 2 -19.66 75.12 -6.58
N GLN A 3 -19.95 73.89 -7.03
CA GLN A 3 -20.92 73.50 -8.08
C GLN A 3 -21.02 71.95 -7.98
N ASP A 4 -22.02 71.43 -7.26
CA ASP A 4 -23.37 70.99 -7.73
C ASP A 4 -23.28 69.65 -8.50
N LEU A 5 -23.67 68.51 -7.88
CA LEU A 5 -25.03 67.94 -7.73
C LEU A 5 -25.67 67.52 -9.06
N ASP A 6 -25.81 66.21 -9.32
CA ASP A 6 -27.10 65.50 -9.14
C ASP A 6 -26.99 64.00 -9.45
N GLY A 7 -27.79 63.18 -8.76
CA GLY A 7 -27.85 61.73 -9.01
C GLY A 7 -28.62 60.93 -7.97
N SER A 8 -29.93 61.16 -7.87
CA SER A 8 -30.85 60.38 -7.04
C SER A 8 -31.21 59.04 -7.70
N HIS A 9 -31.04 57.91 -7.03
CA HIS A 9 -31.83 56.69 -7.29
C HIS A 9 -32.05 55.88 -6.00
N GLY A 10 -33.31 55.47 -5.82
CA GLY A 10 -33.90 55.05 -4.54
C GLY A 10 -33.54 53.65 -4.03
N LEU A 11 -33.63 53.56 -2.71
CA LEU A 11 -33.54 52.34 -1.90
C LEU A 11 -34.86 51.54 -1.96
N LYS A 12 -34.74 50.24 -2.22
CA LYS A 12 -35.77 49.22 -2.01
C LYS A 12 -35.30 48.31 -0.87
N GLU A 13 -36.08 48.27 0.22
CA GLU A 13 -35.99 47.23 1.26
C GLU A 13 -36.49 45.88 0.73
N PRO A 14 -36.04 44.77 1.34
CA PRO A 14 -36.85 43.55 1.39
C PRO A 14 -37.19 43.10 2.82
N HIS A 15 -38.47 42.79 2.93
CA HIS A 15 -39.24 42.11 3.98
C HIS A 15 -38.54 41.03 4.83
N GLN A 16 -38.80 41.11 6.14
CA GLN A 16 -38.89 39.96 7.05
C GLN A 16 -40.23 39.20 6.89
N PRO A 17 -40.29 37.95 7.34
CA PRO A 17 -41.43 37.47 8.09
C PRO A 17 -41.02 36.94 9.47
N GLY A 18 -41.76 37.35 10.50
CA GLY A 18 -41.62 36.84 11.86
C GLY A 18 -42.47 35.60 12.13
N SER A 19 -42.16 34.92 13.24
CA SER A 19 -43.15 34.28 14.12
C SER A 19 -42.53 33.90 15.47
N ARG A 20 -43.20 34.38 16.53
CA ARG A 20 -43.37 33.87 17.91
C ARG A 20 -43.11 32.37 18.10
N SER A 21 -42.83 31.78 19.27
CA SER A 21 -42.56 32.15 20.68
C SER A 21 -42.56 30.81 21.43
N SER A 22 -41.67 30.55 22.40
CA SER A 22 -42.01 29.91 23.69
C SER A 22 -40.76 29.61 24.48
N GLU A 23 -40.76 30.12 25.70
CA GLU A 23 -39.86 29.81 26.80
C GLU A 23 -39.84 28.31 27.11
N LYS A 24 -38.67 27.82 27.55
CA LYS A 24 -38.54 26.89 28.69
C LYS A 24 -37.13 27.02 29.25
N ALA A 25 -37.04 27.68 30.40
CA ALA A 25 -35.91 27.61 31.30
C ALA A 25 -35.98 26.29 32.09
N SER A 26 -34.82 25.63 32.27
CA SER A 26 -34.54 24.93 33.52
C SER A 26 -33.02 24.72 33.66
N ASN A 27 -32.46 25.49 34.59
CA ASN A 27 -31.49 25.09 35.61
C ASN A 27 -30.48 23.98 35.26
N TYR A 28 -29.18 24.31 35.28
CA TYR A 28 -28.26 23.60 36.15
C TYR A 28 -27.14 24.51 36.69
N VAL A 29 -26.84 24.20 37.94
CA VAL A 29 -26.06 24.85 38.99
C VAL A 29 -24.60 25.18 38.63
N VAL A 30 -24.17 26.32 39.15
CA VAL A 30 -22.79 26.83 39.27
C VAL A 30 -21.95 25.93 40.19
N GLY A 31 -20.77 25.52 39.72
CA GLY A 31 -19.71 24.94 40.55
C GLY A 31 -18.36 25.56 40.17
N GLU A 32 -17.93 26.54 40.95
CA GLU A 32 -16.63 27.17 40.88
C GLU A 32 -15.50 26.28 41.43
N LEU A 33 -14.35 26.36 40.75
CA LEU A 33 -12.99 26.53 41.27
C LEU A 33 -12.45 25.61 42.38
N GLY A 34 -11.39 24.88 42.00
CA GLY A 34 -10.39 24.31 42.90
C GLY A 34 -9.07 24.10 42.18
N PHE A 35 -8.22 25.13 42.14
CA PHE A 35 -6.80 25.08 41.79
C PHE A 35 -5.99 24.40 42.92
N ASN A 36 -5.01 23.57 42.55
CA ASN A 36 -3.69 23.39 43.21
C ASN A 36 -2.83 22.53 42.26
N LEU A 37 -1.89 23.10 41.50
CA LEU A 37 -0.49 23.42 41.87
C LEU A 37 0.31 22.20 42.38
N GLY A 38 1.26 21.80 41.55
CA GLY A 38 2.34 20.86 41.85
C GLY A 38 3.36 20.88 40.71
N ALA A 39 4.24 21.88 40.74
CA ALA A 39 5.35 22.06 39.81
C ALA A 39 6.61 21.33 40.29
N ASP A 40 7.39 20.89 39.29
CA ASP A 40 8.85 20.87 39.17
C ASP A 40 9.76 20.23 40.24
N SER A 41 10.63 19.33 39.78
CA SER A 41 12.06 19.63 39.63
C SER A 41 12.86 18.43 39.11
N GLY A 42 13.79 18.69 38.18
CA GLY A 42 14.76 17.69 37.72
C GLY A 42 15.52 18.10 36.45
N ALA A 43 16.34 19.14 36.58
CA ALA A 43 17.03 19.83 35.49
C ALA A 43 18.21 19.06 34.84
N CYS A 44 18.54 19.53 33.64
CA CYS A 44 19.66 19.21 32.75
C CYS A 44 21.05 19.60 33.28
N ALA A 45 22.08 18.96 32.72
CA ALA A 45 23.45 19.44 32.36
C ALA A 45 24.40 18.21 32.32
N HIS A 46 25.38 17.98 31.45
CA HIS A 46 26.14 18.71 30.44
C HIS A 46 26.81 17.64 29.54
N SER A 47 26.77 17.78 28.20
CA SER A 47 27.81 18.36 27.32
C SER A 47 28.93 17.42 26.84
N SER A 48 29.22 17.57 25.55
CA SER A 48 30.53 17.50 24.87
C SER A 48 30.79 16.26 24.03
N THR A 49 30.63 16.34 22.70
CA THR A 49 31.69 16.57 21.67
C THR A 49 32.83 15.55 21.69
N GLN A 50 32.92 14.69 20.66
CA GLN A 50 34.01 14.73 19.65
C GLN A 50 33.92 13.59 18.62
N CYS A 51 34.14 13.97 17.36
CA CYS A 51 34.61 13.12 16.27
C CYS A 51 35.92 12.41 16.63
N CYS A 52 36.11 11.17 16.15
CA CYS A 52 37.34 10.79 15.43
C CYS A 52 37.17 9.49 14.63
N PHE A 53 37.76 9.56 13.45
CA PHE A 53 38.03 8.51 12.48
C PHE A 53 39.01 7.45 13.01
N GLN A 54 39.13 6.36 12.23
CA GLN A 54 40.30 5.46 12.07
C GLN A 54 40.38 4.14 12.87
N THR A 55 40.33 3.06 12.06
CA THR A 55 41.24 1.89 12.01
C THR A 55 41.34 0.88 13.16
N LEU A 56 41.06 -0.38 12.78
CA LEU A 56 41.64 -1.68 13.18
C LEU A 56 42.50 -1.77 14.47
N PRO A 57 42.27 -2.85 15.24
CA PRO A 57 43.34 -3.76 15.61
C PRO A 57 42.95 -5.23 15.38
N VAL A 58 43.74 -6.05 14.67
CA VAL A 58 44.83 -6.89 15.21
C VAL A 58 44.38 -7.77 16.38
N CYS A 59 44.26 -9.07 16.12
CA CYS A 59 44.09 -10.12 17.12
C CYS A 59 45.34 -10.27 18.02
N PRO A 60 45.15 -10.84 19.22
CA PRO A 60 46.03 -11.88 19.70
C PRO A 60 45.30 -13.21 19.91
N SER A 61 46.02 -14.25 19.51
CA SER A 61 45.85 -15.69 19.71
C SER A 61 45.47 -16.12 21.13
N GLY A 62 44.61 -17.13 21.25
CA GLY A 62 44.34 -17.83 22.51
C GLY A 62 43.46 -19.08 22.33
N THR A 63 44.12 -20.19 21.99
CA THR A 63 43.79 -21.62 22.21
C THR A 63 42.47 -21.99 22.92
N GLY A 64 41.70 -22.91 22.32
CA GLY A 64 40.63 -23.66 23.00
C GLY A 64 39.83 -24.53 22.02
N ASN A 65 39.90 -25.84 22.17
CA ASN A 65 39.45 -26.86 21.21
C ASN A 65 37.94 -27.15 21.21
N HIS A 66 37.50 -27.77 20.09
CA HIS A 66 36.34 -28.68 19.90
C HIS A 66 34.95 -28.02 19.78
N THR A 67 34.49 -27.71 18.55
CA THR A 67 33.79 -28.58 17.55
C THR A 67 32.28 -28.68 17.75
N SER A 68 31.52 -27.93 16.93
CA SER A 68 30.43 -28.48 16.10
C SER A 68 30.00 -27.44 15.05
N THR A 69 30.28 -27.79 13.79
CA THR A 69 29.47 -27.56 12.57
C THR A 69 28.44 -26.43 12.59
N TRP A 70 28.68 -25.35 11.82
CA TRP A 70 27.72 -24.61 10.96
C TRP A 70 28.38 -23.32 10.44
N ARG A 71 29.20 -23.38 9.37
CA ARG A 71 29.42 -22.28 8.40
C ARG A 71 30.37 -22.71 7.27
N LEU A 72 29.86 -23.24 6.16
CA LEU A 72 30.67 -23.38 4.93
C LEU A 72 29.82 -23.43 3.64
N GLU A 73 28.81 -22.56 3.54
CA GLU A 73 28.16 -22.26 2.25
C GLU A 73 28.23 -20.76 1.99
N CYS A 74 29.38 -20.31 1.46
CA CYS A 74 29.52 -19.07 0.67
C CYS A 74 30.95 -18.83 0.12
N LYS A 75 31.78 -19.88 -0.06
CA LYS A 75 33.10 -19.76 -0.70
C LYS A 75 33.33 -20.78 -1.84
N ALA A 76 32.30 -21.01 -2.65
CA ALA A 76 32.37 -21.95 -3.79
C ALA A 76 32.24 -21.26 -5.17
N ARG A 77 32.68 -20.00 -5.33
CA ARG A 77 32.60 -19.31 -6.64
C ARG A 77 33.87 -18.64 -7.16
N ALA A 78 35.04 -18.89 -6.57
CA ALA A 78 36.29 -18.30 -7.06
C ALA A 78 37.53 -19.21 -6.94
N PHE A 79 37.39 -20.52 -7.10
CA PHE A 79 38.52 -21.47 -6.98
C PHE A 79 38.54 -22.54 -8.09
N ASN A 80 38.19 -22.19 -9.32
CA ASN A 80 38.24 -23.10 -10.48
C ASN A 80 39.13 -22.63 -11.62
N LEU A 81 39.96 -21.61 -11.41
CA LEU A 81 40.96 -21.19 -12.39
C LEU A 81 42.29 -21.00 -11.65
N LEU A 82 43.26 -21.86 -11.98
CA LEU A 82 44.70 -21.86 -11.62
C LEU A 82 45.15 -22.99 -10.65
N CYS A 83 46.05 -23.82 -11.19
CA CYS A 83 46.94 -24.81 -10.56
C CYS A 83 46.45 -26.28 -10.38
N PRO A 84 46.94 -27.20 -11.23
CA PRO A 84 46.66 -28.63 -11.17
C PRO A 84 47.81 -29.40 -10.49
N HIS A 85 48.02 -29.31 -9.17
CA HIS A 85 48.88 -30.26 -8.44
C HIS A 85 48.63 -30.23 -6.92
N ARG A 86 47.76 -31.12 -6.39
CA ARG A 86 47.91 -31.67 -5.03
C ARG A 86 47.06 -32.92 -4.79
N ALA A 87 47.59 -33.81 -3.96
CA ALA A 87 47.01 -35.11 -3.60
C ALA A 87 45.73 -34.97 -2.75
N VAL A 88 44.76 -35.85 -3.00
CA VAL A 88 43.52 -35.98 -2.22
C VAL A 88 43.68 -37.11 -1.20
N ARG A 89 43.25 -36.87 0.05
CA ARG A 89 43.34 -37.80 1.18
C ARG A 89 42.03 -38.60 1.28
N TRP A 90 42.11 -39.93 1.24
CA TRP A 90 41.03 -40.85 1.63
C TRP A 90 41.55 -41.79 2.71
N GLY A 91 40.82 -41.94 3.82
CA GLY A 91 41.01 -43.05 4.76
C GLY A 91 42.36 -43.18 5.48
N GLY A 92 43.01 -42.07 5.87
CA GLY A 92 44.05 -42.11 6.91
C GLY A 92 45.41 -42.76 6.58
N VAL A 93 45.69 -43.19 5.35
CA VAL A 93 47.02 -43.69 4.94
C VAL A 93 47.67 -42.76 3.92
N LEU A 94 48.91 -42.33 4.21
CA LEU A 94 49.68 -41.44 3.34
C LEU A 94 50.46 -42.29 2.31
N VAL A 95 49.87 -42.52 1.14
CA VAL A 95 50.58 -43.18 0.03
C VAL A 95 51.42 -42.13 -0.71
N LYS A 96 52.75 -42.23 -0.62
CA LYS A 96 53.67 -41.44 -1.47
C LYS A 96 53.56 -41.93 -2.92
N ARG A 97 53.50 -41.02 -3.88
CA ARG A 97 53.65 -41.35 -5.31
C ARG A 97 55.07 -41.89 -5.56
N PRO A 98 55.25 -42.94 -6.38
CA PRO A 98 56.58 -43.33 -6.86
C PRO A 98 57.17 -42.17 -7.67
N THR A 99 58.48 -41.98 -7.60
CA THR A 99 59.20 -41.05 -8.50
C THR A 99 59.47 -41.75 -9.83
N GLU A 100 59.56 -41.00 -10.94
CA GLU A 100 59.78 -41.54 -12.31
C GLU A 100 60.94 -42.55 -12.41
N ALA A 101 61.93 -42.46 -11.52
CA ALA A 101 63.03 -43.42 -11.44
C ALA A 101 62.61 -44.83 -10.99
N GLN A 102 61.51 -44.99 -10.23
CA GLN A 102 61.03 -46.29 -9.75
C GLN A 102 60.14 -47.01 -10.77
N CYS A 103 59.49 -46.29 -11.70
CA CYS A 103 58.66 -46.90 -12.74
C CYS A 103 59.48 -47.49 -13.90
N MET A 104 60.71 -47.02 -14.10
CA MET A 104 61.61 -47.51 -15.15
C MET A 104 62.31 -48.84 -14.76
N GLU A 105 62.39 -49.16 -13.47
CA GLU A 105 63.07 -50.39 -13.00
C GLU A 105 62.14 -51.62 -12.99
N GLU A 106 60.82 -51.43 -12.85
CA GLU A 106 59.83 -52.52 -12.96
C GLU A 106 59.42 -52.84 -14.41
N ALA A 107 59.57 -51.89 -15.35
CA ALA A 107 59.30 -52.13 -16.77
C ALA A 107 60.36 -53.01 -17.46
N GLY A 108 61.60 -53.03 -16.93
CA GLY A 108 62.70 -53.83 -17.47
C GLY A 108 62.66 -55.33 -17.14
N CYS A 109 61.71 -55.78 -16.32
CA CYS A 109 61.63 -57.18 -15.85
C CYS A 109 60.57 -58.04 -16.56
N LEU A 110 59.86 -57.51 -17.57
CA LEU A 110 58.80 -58.24 -18.29
C LEU A 110 59.05 -58.40 -19.81
N GLU A 111 60.25 -58.13 -20.31
CA GLU A 111 60.64 -58.46 -21.70
C GLU A 111 61.05 -59.94 -21.89
N GLY A 112 60.46 -60.82 -21.09
CA GLY A 112 60.86 -62.21 -20.97
C GLY A 112 59.90 -63.23 -21.54
N GLN A 113 58.82 -62.87 -22.25
CA GLN A 113 57.96 -63.81 -22.96
C GLN A 113 56.86 -63.06 -23.71
N ILE A 114 56.51 -63.56 -24.91
CA ILE A 114 55.56 -62.98 -25.88
C ILE A 114 56.24 -62.03 -26.88
N GLY A 115 56.82 -62.63 -27.93
CA GLY A 115 57.19 -61.90 -29.14
C GLY A 115 55.94 -61.27 -29.76
N GLY A 116 55.89 -59.94 -29.76
CA GLY A 116 54.80 -59.15 -30.34
C GLY A 116 54.48 -57.81 -29.63
N SER A 117 55.01 -57.55 -28.44
CA SER A 117 54.56 -56.43 -27.57
C SER A 117 55.14 -55.04 -27.88
N GLY A 118 56.14 -54.89 -28.75
CA GLY A 118 56.84 -53.60 -28.91
C GLY A 118 55.98 -52.45 -29.49
N ARG A 119 54.97 -52.77 -30.31
CA ARG A 119 54.06 -51.76 -30.88
C ARG A 119 52.98 -51.28 -29.91
N LEU A 120 52.51 -52.15 -29.01
CA LEU A 120 51.45 -51.80 -28.05
C LEU A 120 51.96 -50.85 -26.96
N THR A 121 53.19 -51.06 -26.48
CA THR A 121 53.82 -50.16 -25.50
C THR A 121 54.14 -48.78 -26.09
N GLU A 122 54.50 -48.72 -27.37
CA GLU A 122 54.79 -47.46 -28.08
C GLU A 122 53.52 -46.62 -28.32
N VAL A 123 52.39 -47.25 -28.68
CA VAL A 123 51.08 -46.59 -28.86
C VAL A 123 50.51 -46.08 -27.54
N ILE A 124 50.68 -46.83 -26.44
CA ILE A 124 50.21 -46.43 -25.10
C ILE A 124 50.97 -45.20 -24.57
N CYS A 125 52.28 -45.09 -24.85
CA CYS A 125 53.08 -43.93 -24.42
C CYS A 125 52.70 -42.67 -25.21
N GLN A 126 52.55 -42.76 -26.54
CA GLN A 126 52.20 -41.62 -27.39
C GLN A 126 50.80 -41.06 -27.12
N ALA A 127 49.85 -41.92 -26.73
CA ALA A 127 48.49 -41.52 -26.38
C ALA A 127 48.38 -40.73 -25.05
N SER A 128 49.37 -40.85 -24.17
CA SER A 128 49.34 -40.23 -22.84
C SER A 128 49.79 -38.76 -22.83
N GLU A 129 50.52 -38.31 -23.86
CA GLU A 129 51.14 -36.98 -23.91
C GLU A 129 50.23 -35.88 -24.51
N THR A 130 49.12 -36.23 -25.18
CA THR A 130 48.30 -35.24 -25.95
C THR A 130 46.87 -35.02 -25.45
N ALA A 131 46.50 -35.51 -24.25
CA ALA A 131 45.11 -35.49 -23.77
C ALA A 131 44.73 -34.18 -23.05
N THR A 132 44.50 -33.09 -23.78
CA THR A 132 43.72 -31.92 -23.31
C THR A 132 42.37 -31.88 -24.02
N GLY A 133 41.37 -32.56 -23.46
CA GLY A 133 39.97 -32.58 -23.93
C GLY A 133 39.31 -33.94 -23.75
N GLU A 134 38.08 -33.97 -23.23
CA GLU A 134 37.35 -35.21 -22.86
C GLU A 134 37.15 -36.19 -24.03
N VAL A 135 37.07 -35.69 -25.27
CA VAL A 135 36.97 -36.54 -26.49
C VAL A 135 38.26 -37.30 -26.78
N SER A 136 39.42 -36.76 -26.40
CA SER A 136 40.73 -37.37 -26.69
C SER A 136 41.07 -38.52 -25.74
N ARG A 137 40.36 -38.66 -24.62
CA ARG A 137 40.67 -39.69 -23.62
C ARG A 137 40.17 -41.08 -24.02
N GLU A 138 39.14 -41.17 -24.85
CA GLU A 138 38.51 -42.43 -25.28
C GLU A 138 39.18 -43.05 -26.52
N GLN A 139 39.83 -42.21 -27.32
CA GLN A 139 40.45 -42.60 -28.59
C GLN A 139 41.55 -43.67 -28.42
N PRO A 140 42.46 -43.55 -27.44
CA PRO A 140 43.48 -44.58 -27.19
C PRO A 140 42.88 -45.93 -26.78
N TYR A 141 41.85 -45.92 -25.94
CA TYR A 141 41.17 -47.15 -25.53
C TYR A 141 40.41 -47.81 -26.69
N ARG A 142 39.88 -47.01 -27.62
CA ARG A 142 39.22 -47.50 -28.85
C ARG A 142 40.22 -48.19 -29.79
N GLU A 143 41.42 -47.63 -29.91
CA GLU A 143 42.51 -48.19 -30.73
C GLU A 143 43.07 -49.47 -30.09
N ILE A 144 43.32 -49.48 -28.77
CA ILE A 144 43.77 -50.67 -28.03
C ILE A 144 42.74 -51.81 -28.13
N PHE A 145 41.44 -51.50 -28.02
CA PHE A 145 40.39 -52.50 -28.16
C PHE A 145 40.32 -53.09 -29.57
N GLU A 146 40.66 -52.30 -30.60
CA GLU A 146 40.73 -52.80 -31.98
C GLU A 146 41.87 -53.78 -32.19
N PHE A 147 43.07 -53.45 -31.68
CA PHE A 147 44.20 -54.38 -31.68
C PHE A 147 43.84 -55.68 -30.92
N PHE A 148 43.16 -55.56 -29.77
CA PHE A 148 42.69 -56.72 -29.02
C PHE A 148 41.71 -57.58 -29.83
N ILE A 149 40.75 -56.98 -30.54
CA ILE A 149 39.79 -57.70 -31.39
C ILE A 149 40.48 -58.43 -32.55
N GLU A 150 41.55 -57.86 -33.10
CA GLU A 150 42.30 -58.45 -34.21
C GLU A 150 43.05 -59.73 -33.83
N ASP A 151 43.56 -59.82 -32.59
CA ASP A 151 44.29 -60.98 -32.08
C ASP A 151 43.35 -62.18 -31.77
N PHE A 152 42.10 -61.94 -31.38
CA PHE A 152 41.13 -63.01 -31.03
C PHE A 152 40.27 -63.47 -32.22
N LYS A 153 40.87 -64.25 -33.13
CA LYS A 153 40.26 -64.66 -34.42
C LYS A 153 38.91 -65.41 -34.32
N THR A 154 38.68 -66.23 -33.29
CA THR A 154 37.45 -67.03 -33.10
C THR A 154 36.27 -66.22 -32.56
N TYR A 155 36.52 -65.19 -31.73
CA TYR A 155 35.49 -64.36 -31.10
C TYR A 155 35.36 -62.97 -31.74
N LYS A 156 36.19 -62.66 -32.74
CA LYS A 156 36.21 -61.40 -33.49
C LYS A 156 34.83 -60.89 -33.92
N PRO A 157 33.89 -61.70 -34.48
CA PRO A 157 32.57 -61.21 -34.90
C PRO A 157 31.73 -60.70 -33.72
N LEU A 158 31.82 -61.38 -32.57
CA LEU A 158 31.08 -61.02 -31.36
C LEU A 158 31.66 -59.74 -30.74
N LEU A 159 32.98 -59.66 -30.56
CA LEU A 159 33.63 -58.48 -29.97
C LEU A 159 33.48 -57.24 -30.87
N SER A 160 33.51 -57.41 -32.20
CA SER A 160 33.23 -56.33 -33.15
C SER A 160 31.77 -55.87 -33.08
N SER A 161 30.82 -56.80 -32.90
CA SER A 161 29.41 -56.47 -32.71
C SER A 161 29.17 -55.67 -31.42
N ILE A 162 29.80 -56.09 -30.32
CA ILE A 162 29.76 -55.39 -29.03
C ILE A 162 30.37 -53.99 -29.18
N LYS A 163 31.56 -53.86 -29.79
CA LYS A 163 32.20 -52.57 -30.07
C LYS A 163 31.25 -51.66 -30.85
N ASN A 164 30.75 -52.12 -31.99
CA ASN A 164 29.86 -51.35 -32.86
C ASN A 164 28.59 -50.87 -32.13
N ALA A 165 28.01 -51.71 -31.25
CA ALA A 165 26.85 -51.31 -30.44
C ALA A 165 27.18 -50.12 -29.51
N TYR A 166 28.34 -50.14 -28.84
CA TYR A 166 28.79 -49.02 -28.01
C TYR A 166 29.17 -47.79 -28.84
N GLU A 167 29.80 -47.96 -30.00
CA GLU A 167 30.16 -46.85 -30.88
C GLU A 167 28.91 -46.13 -31.41
N VAL A 168 27.87 -46.88 -31.80
CA VAL A 168 26.58 -46.32 -32.22
C VAL A 168 25.90 -45.59 -31.05
N MET A 169 25.92 -46.15 -29.84
CA MET A 169 25.35 -45.50 -28.65
C MET A 169 26.09 -44.20 -28.29
N LEU A 170 27.42 -44.19 -28.33
CA LEU A 170 28.23 -43.00 -28.08
C LEU A 170 28.00 -41.92 -29.14
N ALA A 171 27.86 -42.30 -30.41
CA ALA A 171 27.51 -41.37 -31.48
C ALA A 171 26.13 -40.74 -31.25
N HIS A 172 25.13 -41.54 -30.86
CA HIS A 172 23.79 -41.05 -30.49
C HIS A 172 23.82 -40.10 -29.30
N GLN A 173 24.60 -40.39 -28.27
CA GLN A 173 24.76 -39.49 -27.12
C GLN A 173 25.45 -38.18 -27.49
N ARG A 174 26.51 -38.22 -28.31
CA ARG A 174 27.18 -37.03 -28.83
C ARG A 174 26.23 -36.18 -29.67
N GLU A 175 25.35 -36.81 -30.45
CA GLU A 175 24.31 -36.09 -31.21
C GLU A 175 23.27 -35.43 -30.31
N LYS A 176 22.81 -36.12 -29.26
CA LYS A 176 21.94 -35.53 -28.23
C LYS A 176 22.59 -34.34 -27.54
N ILE A 177 23.88 -34.43 -27.19
CA ILE A 177 24.62 -33.32 -26.59
C ILE A 177 24.64 -32.12 -27.55
N ARG A 178 25.01 -32.33 -28.81
CA ARG A 178 25.01 -31.28 -29.86
C ARG A 178 23.64 -30.63 -30.06
N ALA A 179 22.56 -31.41 -29.98
CA ALA A 179 21.19 -30.88 -30.09
C ALA A 179 20.78 -30.02 -28.87
N LEU A 180 21.34 -30.29 -27.69
CA LEU A 180 21.05 -29.55 -26.45
C LEU A 180 21.89 -28.26 -26.31
N GLU A 181 23.07 -28.18 -26.91
CA GLU A 181 23.91 -26.97 -26.89
C GLU A 181 23.19 -25.67 -27.30
N PRO A 182 22.44 -25.60 -28.42
CA PRO A 182 21.73 -24.37 -28.81
C PRO A 182 20.59 -24.03 -27.85
N LEU A 183 19.97 -25.01 -27.18
CA LEU A 183 18.98 -24.76 -26.14
C LEU A 183 19.60 -24.15 -24.89
N LYS A 184 20.78 -24.63 -24.48
CA LYS A 184 21.55 -24.00 -23.38
C LYS A 184 21.92 -22.56 -23.73
N ALA A 185 22.37 -22.30 -24.96
CA ALA A 185 22.69 -20.96 -25.42
C ALA A 185 21.47 -20.02 -25.38
N LYS A 186 20.30 -20.48 -25.89
CA LYS A 186 19.04 -19.72 -25.82
C LYS A 186 18.59 -19.46 -24.38
N LEU A 187 18.78 -20.42 -23.48
CA LEU A 187 18.44 -20.23 -22.07
C LEU A 187 19.30 -19.15 -21.42
N VAL A 188 20.60 -19.11 -21.73
CA VAL A 188 21.51 -18.06 -21.25
C VAL A 188 21.07 -16.69 -21.75
N THR A 189 20.76 -16.54 -23.04
CA THR A 189 20.32 -15.25 -23.60
C THR A 189 18.99 -14.79 -22.98
N VAL A 190 18.01 -15.68 -22.85
CA VAL A 190 16.72 -15.32 -22.22
C VAL A 190 16.92 -14.94 -20.75
N ASN A 191 17.82 -15.63 -20.04
CA ASN A 191 18.15 -15.27 -18.66
C ASN A 191 18.85 -13.91 -18.58
N GLU A 192 19.75 -13.57 -19.51
CA GLU A 192 20.37 -12.24 -19.60
C GLU A 192 19.32 -11.16 -19.87
N ASP A 193 18.44 -11.36 -20.85
CA ASP A 193 17.35 -10.42 -21.18
C ASP A 193 16.40 -10.19 -19.99
N CYS A 194 16.02 -11.25 -19.28
CA CYS A 194 15.20 -11.15 -18.06
C CYS A 194 15.92 -10.36 -16.96
N ASN A 195 17.22 -10.62 -16.76
CA ASN A 195 18.01 -9.88 -15.77
C ASN A 195 18.14 -8.40 -16.11
N GLU A 196 18.35 -8.05 -17.39
CA GLU A 196 18.37 -6.67 -17.85
C GLU A 196 17.02 -5.98 -17.61
N ARG A 197 15.90 -6.67 -17.90
CA ARG A 197 14.56 -6.13 -17.64
C ARG A 197 14.31 -5.89 -16.17
N ILE A 198 14.72 -6.81 -15.29
CA ILE A 198 14.65 -6.63 -13.83
C ILE A 198 15.47 -5.43 -13.38
N LEU A 199 16.69 -5.25 -13.91
CA LEU A 199 17.54 -4.11 -13.58
C LEU A 199 16.95 -2.78 -14.04
N ALA A 200 16.32 -2.74 -15.21
CA ALA A 200 15.63 -1.57 -15.74
C ALA A 200 14.44 -1.16 -14.86
N MET A 201 13.55 -2.11 -14.53
CA MET A 201 12.42 -1.85 -13.62
C MET A 201 12.90 -1.32 -12.27
N ARG A 202 13.92 -1.96 -11.67
CA ARG A 202 14.49 -1.50 -10.40
C ARG A 202 15.11 -0.10 -10.50
N ALA A 203 15.60 0.31 -11.67
CA ALA A 203 16.14 1.65 -11.87
C ALA A 203 15.04 2.71 -11.94
N GLU A 204 13.94 2.39 -12.62
CA GLU A 204 12.74 3.22 -12.69
C GLU A 204 12.10 3.40 -11.31
N GLU A 205 11.90 2.31 -10.56
CA GLU A 205 11.40 2.35 -9.17
C GLU A 205 12.27 3.26 -8.28
N ARG A 206 13.60 3.17 -8.40
CA ARG A 206 14.51 4.04 -7.63
C ARG A 206 14.34 5.51 -7.99
N TYR A 207 14.13 5.81 -9.27
CA TYR A 207 13.89 7.17 -9.74
C TYR A 207 12.55 7.72 -9.21
N GLU A 208 11.48 6.93 -9.30
CA GLU A 208 10.17 7.28 -8.76
C GLU A 208 10.22 7.52 -7.25
N ILE A 209 10.83 6.62 -6.49
CA ILE A 209 11.02 6.78 -5.04
C ILE A 209 11.79 8.07 -4.73
N SER A 210 12.80 8.42 -5.53
CA SER A 210 13.55 9.66 -5.35
C SER A 210 12.68 10.90 -5.63
N MET A 211 11.85 10.88 -6.67
CA MET A 211 10.93 11.97 -6.98
C MET A 211 9.86 12.13 -5.90
N LEU A 212 9.21 11.05 -5.48
CA LEU A 212 8.22 11.05 -4.41
C LEU A 212 8.81 11.53 -3.08
N LYS A 213 10.07 11.19 -2.77
CA LYS A 213 10.76 11.71 -1.58
C LYS A 213 10.97 13.22 -1.65
N LYS A 214 11.30 13.78 -2.82
CA LYS A 214 11.43 15.24 -3.01
C LYS A 214 10.08 15.93 -2.85
N GLU A 215 9.03 15.39 -3.46
CA GLU A 215 7.67 15.93 -3.34
C GLU A 215 7.18 15.89 -1.89
N LYS A 216 7.36 14.77 -1.19
CA LYS A 216 7.07 14.65 0.24
C LYS A 216 7.77 15.74 1.06
N MET A 217 9.05 15.99 0.79
CA MET A 217 9.81 17.05 1.47
C MET A 217 9.23 18.44 1.19
N ASN A 218 8.81 18.71 -0.04
CA ASN A 218 8.20 19.98 -0.42
C ASN A 218 6.84 20.18 0.25
N LEU A 219 6.01 19.13 0.28
CA LEU A 219 4.71 19.16 0.95
C LEU A 219 4.85 19.37 2.45
N LEU A 220 5.83 18.74 3.10
CA LEU A 220 6.11 18.97 4.53
C LEU A 220 6.48 20.44 4.81
N LYS A 221 7.37 21.03 4.00
CA LYS A 221 7.71 22.46 4.13
C LYS A 221 6.49 23.38 3.94
N LEU A 222 5.58 23.04 3.03
CA LEU A 222 4.36 23.80 2.81
C LEU A 222 3.41 23.69 4.03
N ILE A 223 3.28 22.49 4.60
CA ILE A 223 2.51 22.26 5.82
C ILE A 223 3.06 23.10 6.97
N ASP A 224 4.38 23.10 7.16
CA ASP A 224 5.04 23.89 8.20
C ASP A 224 4.74 25.39 8.03
N LYS A 225 4.90 25.91 6.81
CA LYS A 225 4.56 27.32 6.49
C LYS A 225 3.09 27.64 6.79
N LYS A 226 2.16 26.76 6.39
CA LYS A 226 0.73 26.96 6.65
C LYS A 226 0.39 26.88 8.12
N ASN A 227 1.10 26.05 8.89
CA ASN A 227 0.95 25.99 10.35
C ASN A 227 1.47 27.26 11.03
N GLU A 228 2.60 27.81 10.58
CA GLU A 228 3.11 29.10 11.07
C GLU A 228 2.12 30.25 10.78
N GLU A 229 1.58 30.31 9.55
CA GLU A 229 0.54 31.28 9.17
C GLU A 229 -0.71 31.14 10.07
N LYS A 230 -1.16 29.90 10.31
CA LYS A 230 -2.30 29.61 11.20
C LYS A 230 -2.04 30.09 12.62
N ILE A 231 -0.86 29.82 13.20
CA ILE A 231 -0.51 30.24 14.56
C ILE A 231 -0.47 31.77 14.64
N SER A 232 0.12 32.43 13.64
CA SER A 232 0.17 33.89 13.54
C SER A 232 -1.24 34.50 13.54
N LEU A 233 -2.12 34.02 12.65
CA LEU A 233 -3.50 34.49 12.56
C LEU A 233 -4.31 34.21 13.83
N GLN A 234 -4.12 33.05 14.47
CA GLN A 234 -4.74 32.76 15.76
C GLN A 234 -4.27 33.74 16.85
N SER A 235 -2.98 34.12 16.85
CA SER A 235 -2.46 35.14 17.77
C SER A 235 -3.07 36.52 17.53
N GLU A 236 -3.36 36.87 16.27
CA GLU A 236 -4.01 38.13 15.92
C GLU A 236 -5.49 38.12 16.32
N VAL A 237 -6.22 37.04 16.03
CA VAL A 237 -7.62 36.87 16.44
C VAL A 237 -7.77 36.95 17.95
N THR A 238 -6.87 36.34 18.72
CA THR A 238 -6.90 36.42 20.19
C THR A 238 -6.65 37.84 20.70
N LYS A 239 -5.70 38.58 20.10
CA LYS A 239 -5.48 40.00 20.40
C LYS A 239 -6.71 40.85 20.09
N LEU A 240 -7.31 40.69 18.92
CA LEU A 240 -8.50 41.44 18.51
C LEU A 240 -9.69 41.16 19.44
N ARG A 241 -9.89 39.90 19.85
CA ARG A 241 -10.92 39.54 20.84
C ARG A 241 -10.69 40.22 22.19
N LYS A 242 -9.42 40.29 22.63
CA LYS A 242 -9.05 40.97 23.87
C LYS A 242 -9.33 42.48 23.79
N ASN A 243 -8.87 43.14 22.72
CA ASN A 243 -9.10 44.58 22.51
C ASN A 243 -10.60 44.89 22.43
N LEU A 244 -11.37 44.05 21.74
CA LEU A 244 -12.82 44.22 21.66
C LEU A 244 -13.47 44.12 23.05
N ALA A 245 -13.04 43.19 23.90
CA ALA A 245 -13.53 43.08 25.27
C ALA A 245 -13.16 44.30 26.13
N GLU A 246 -11.95 44.85 25.95
CA GLU A 246 -11.50 46.07 26.62
C GLU A 246 -12.34 47.29 26.19
N GLU A 247 -12.60 47.45 24.89
CA GLU A 247 -13.48 48.50 24.34
C GLU A 247 -14.92 48.39 24.88
N TYR A 248 -15.47 47.17 24.94
CA TYR A 248 -16.78 46.96 25.56
C TYR A 248 -16.81 47.36 27.04
N LEU A 249 -15.74 47.07 27.78
CA LEU A 249 -15.62 47.47 29.18
C LEU A 249 -15.52 49.00 29.32
N HIS A 250 -14.73 49.64 28.47
CA HIS A 250 -14.64 51.10 28.41
C HIS A 250 -16.00 51.75 28.15
N TYR A 251 -16.74 51.26 27.16
CA TYR A 251 -18.09 51.76 26.86
C TYR A 251 -19.04 51.61 28.05
N LEU A 252 -19.00 50.48 28.77
CA LEU A 252 -19.82 50.29 29.97
C LEU A 252 -19.45 51.29 31.07
N SER A 253 -18.16 51.49 31.33
CA SER A 253 -17.68 52.44 32.33
C SER A 253 -18.10 53.89 32.00
N GLU A 254 -17.99 54.29 30.73
CA GLU A 254 -18.45 55.61 30.27
C GLU A 254 -19.95 55.76 30.42
N ARG A 255 -20.72 54.74 30.03
CA ARG A 255 -22.18 54.74 30.15
C ARG A 255 -22.59 54.93 31.61
N ASP A 256 -21.93 54.24 32.53
CA ASP A 256 -22.24 54.33 33.96
C ASP A 256 -21.81 55.69 34.54
N ALA A 257 -20.67 56.24 34.12
CA ALA A 257 -20.27 57.61 34.47
C ALA A 257 -21.25 58.67 33.93
N ARG A 258 -21.74 58.52 32.69
CA ARG A 258 -22.76 59.41 32.11
C ARG A 258 -24.07 59.35 32.90
N LYS A 259 -24.49 58.17 33.36
CA LYS A 259 -25.69 58.04 34.22
C LYS A 259 -25.54 58.82 35.53
N ILE A 260 -24.36 58.74 36.17
CA ILE A 260 -24.06 59.49 37.39
C ILE A 260 -24.10 61.00 37.11
N LEU A 261 -23.42 61.47 36.06
CA LEU A 261 -23.41 62.89 35.70
C LEU A 261 -24.81 63.44 35.38
N ILE A 262 -25.67 62.64 34.73
CA ILE A 262 -27.05 63.03 34.47
C ILE A 262 -27.83 63.15 35.79
N ALA A 263 -27.63 62.24 36.74
CA ALA A 263 -28.24 62.33 38.05
C ALA A 263 -27.79 63.60 38.79
N ASP A 264 -26.48 63.88 38.83
CA ASP A 264 -25.92 65.08 39.45
C ASP A 264 -26.42 66.37 38.77
N LEU A 265 -26.49 66.40 37.44
CA LEU A 265 -27.02 67.54 36.68
C LEU A 265 -28.49 67.80 37.00
N ASN A 266 -29.30 66.74 37.12
CA ASN A 266 -30.69 66.88 37.49
C ASN A 266 -30.82 67.43 38.92
N GLU A 267 -30.00 66.94 39.86
CA GLU A 267 -29.97 67.45 41.23
C GLU A 267 -29.56 68.93 41.31
N LEU A 268 -28.51 69.33 40.59
CA LEU A 268 -28.12 70.73 40.48
C LEU A 268 -29.19 71.60 39.80
N ARG A 269 -29.94 71.04 38.83
CA ARG A 269 -31.05 71.73 38.18
C ARG A 269 -32.18 71.99 39.18
N TYR A 270 -32.53 71.01 40.02
CA TYR A 270 -33.49 71.20 41.11
C TYR A 270 -33.01 72.27 42.09
N GLN A 271 -31.75 72.19 42.55
CA GLN A 271 -31.17 73.20 43.45
C GLN A 271 -31.16 74.60 42.83
N ARG A 272 -30.85 74.72 41.53
CA ARG A 272 -30.87 76.01 40.81
C ARG A 272 -32.28 76.54 40.65
N GLU A 273 -33.26 75.71 40.31
CA GLU A 273 -34.66 76.13 40.22
C GLU A 273 -35.13 76.68 41.58
N ASP A 274 -34.81 75.99 42.68
CA ASP A 274 -35.06 76.45 44.05
C ASP A 274 -34.36 77.79 44.38
N MET A 275 -33.13 77.98 43.91
CA MET A 275 -32.34 79.20 44.14
C MET A 275 -32.69 80.36 43.20
N SER A 276 -33.18 80.06 42.00
CA SER A 276 -33.64 81.04 40.99
C SER A 276 -34.97 81.66 41.38
N LEU A 277 -35.82 80.90 42.08
CA LEU A 277 -36.99 81.44 42.79
C LEU A 277 -36.59 82.46 43.87
N ALA A 278 -35.33 82.47 44.32
CA ALA A 278 -34.81 83.33 45.37
C ALA A 278 -33.95 84.52 44.90
N GLN A 279 -33.69 84.74 43.60
CA GLN A 279 -32.84 85.85 43.12
C GLN A 279 -33.46 86.74 42.01
N TYR A 280 -33.28 88.05 42.18
CA TYR A 280 -33.69 89.13 41.25
C TYR A 280 -32.57 89.41 40.21
N PRO A 281 -32.85 89.54 38.90
CA PRO A 281 -31.79 89.67 37.90
C PRO A 281 -31.30 91.12 37.75
N GLY A 282 -30.07 91.38 38.20
CA GLY A 282 -29.33 92.61 37.93
C GLY A 282 -28.34 92.42 36.77
N ILE A 283 -28.50 93.25 35.75
CA ILE A 283 -27.70 93.34 34.51
C ILE A 283 -26.27 93.79 34.86
N TRP A 284 -25.26 92.94 34.61
CA TRP A 284 -23.86 93.33 34.70
C TRP A 284 -23.37 93.74 33.31
N GLY A 285 -23.22 95.05 33.08
CA GLY A 285 -22.29 95.55 32.07
C GLY A 285 -20.89 95.02 32.39
N GLU A 286 -20.15 94.56 31.38
CA GLU A 286 -18.86 93.90 31.61
C GLU A 286 -17.88 94.84 32.33
N ASP A 287 -17.55 94.45 33.56
CA ASP A 287 -16.61 95.12 34.44
C ASP A 287 -15.23 95.23 33.75
N PRO A 288 -14.62 96.43 33.68
CA PRO A 288 -13.24 96.60 33.21
C PRO A 288 -12.26 95.61 33.83
N VAL A 289 -12.47 95.20 35.07
CA VAL A 289 -11.65 94.17 35.75
C VAL A 289 -11.78 92.81 35.05
N LYS A 290 -12.98 92.42 34.59
CA LYS A 290 -13.24 91.18 33.86
C LYS A 290 -12.49 91.14 32.54
N LEU A 291 -12.48 92.25 31.79
CA LEU A 291 -11.70 92.38 30.55
C LEU A 291 -10.18 92.31 30.82
N THR A 292 -9.74 92.87 31.94
CA THR A 292 -8.32 92.81 32.34
C THR A 292 -7.89 91.39 32.69
N VAL A 293 -8.75 90.63 33.38
CA VAL A 293 -8.54 89.21 33.69
C VAL A 293 -8.56 88.36 32.41
N ALA A 294 -9.50 88.60 31.50
CA ALA A 294 -9.57 87.90 30.22
C ALA A 294 -8.31 88.13 29.37
N LEU A 295 -7.80 89.37 29.32
CA LEU A 295 -6.55 89.68 28.62
C LEU A 295 -5.33 89.01 29.26
N LYS A 296 -5.30 88.91 30.60
CA LYS A 296 -4.23 88.19 31.31
C LYS A 296 -4.28 86.69 31.03
N MET A 297 -5.48 86.10 31.01
CA MET A 297 -5.68 84.69 30.67
C MET A 297 -5.30 84.40 29.21
N ALA A 298 -5.73 85.24 28.27
CA ALA A 298 -5.38 85.09 26.85
C ALA A 298 -3.86 85.15 26.63
N ARG A 299 -3.14 86.01 27.36
CA ARG A 299 -1.67 86.06 27.33
C ARG A 299 -1.04 84.80 27.89
N GLN A 300 -1.56 84.27 29.01
CA GLN A 300 -1.07 83.02 29.59
C GLN A 300 -1.30 81.83 28.66
N ASP A 301 -2.47 81.74 28.04
CA ASP A 301 -2.80 80.67 27.09
C ASP A 301 -1.95 80.73 25.84
N LEU A 302 -1.65 81.93 25.32
CA LEU A 302 -0.71 82.08 24.21
C LEU A 302 0.68 81.53 24.57
N THR A 303 1.21 81.84 25.76
CA THR A 303 2.48 81.24 26.22
C THR A 303 2.39 79.72 26.37
N ARG A 304 1.27 79.20 26.86
CA ARG A 304 1.05 77.75 27.01
C ARG A 304 1.05 77.04 25.67
N MET A 305 0.27 77.55 24.71
CA MET A 305 0.20 77.02 23.34
C MET A 305 1.56 77.13 22.64
N GLN A 306 2.31 78.22 22.86
CA GLN A 306 3.65 78.37 22.32
C GLN A 306 4.62 77.31 22.89
N MET A 307 4.51 76.99 24.17
CA MET A 307 5.29 75.92 24.79
C MET A 307 4.87 74.53 24.28
N GLU A 308 3.57 74.25 24.17
CA GLU A 308 3.07 72.98 23.61
C GLU A 308 3.50 72.80 22.14
N LEU A 309 3.46 73.87 21.34
CA LEU A 309 3.95 73.86 19.96
C LEU A 309 5.45 73.59 19.90
N ASN A 310 6.23 74.19 20.78
CA ASN A 310 7.68 73.96 20.85
C ASN A 310 7.99 72.52 21.31
N THR A 311 7.21 71.97 22.25
CA THR A 311 7.31 70.58 22.70
C THR A 311 6.92 69.61 21.58
N MET A 312 5.83 69.87 20.85
CA MET A 312 5.45 69.10 19.65
C MET A 312 6.56 69.17 18.60
N LYS A 313 7.09 70.36 18.29
CA LYS A 313 8.21 70.48 17.35
C LYS A 313 9.47 69.73 17.79
N ALA A 314 9.76 69.67 19.09
CA ALA A 314 10.88 68.89 19.62
C ALA A 314 10.61 67.38 19.56
N ASN A 315 9.40 66.95 19.90
CA ASN A 315 9.00 65.54 19.89
C ASN A 315 8.86 64.98 18.46
N PHE A 316 8.45 65.83 17.51
CA PHE A 316 8.21 65.46 16.11
C PHE A 316 9.32 65.89 15.14
N GLY A 317 10.36 66.57 15.62
CA GLY A 317 11.48 67.05 14.80
C GLY A 317 12.33 65.94 14.18
N ASP A 318 12.31 64.74 14.78
CA ASP A 318 13.08 63.55 14.37
C ASP A 318 12.18 62.32 14.09
N VAL A 319 10.91 62.51 13.74
CA VAL A 319 9.96 61.40 13.52
C VAL A 319 10.00 60.93 12.07
N VAL A 320 11.17 60.45 11.66
CA VAL A 320 11.49 59.06 11.24
C VAL A 320 13.02 59.02 11.29
N PRO A 321 13.65 58.25 12.19
CA PRO A 321 15.10 58.10 12.17
C PRO A 321 15.54 57.71 10.76
N ARG A 322 16.42 58.47 10.12
CA ARG A 322 16.86 58.24 8.74
C ARG A 322 17.26 56.79 8.47
N ARG A 323 17.79 56.11 9.49
CA ARG A 323 18.06 54.68 9.53
C ARG A 323 16.84 53.80 9.23
N ASP A 324 15.70 54.09 9.85
CA ASP A 324 14.48 53.28 9.73
C ASP A 324 13.83 53.53 8.36
N PHE A 325 13.91 54.75 7.83
CA PHE A 325 13.50 55.05 6.45
C PHE A 325 14.37 54.31 5.43
N GLU A 326 15.70 54.42 5.56
CA GLU A 326 16.65 53.72 4.67
C GLU A 326 16.49 52.19 4.77
N MET A 327 16.19 51.68 5.96
CA MET A 327 15.88 50.26 6.17
C MET A 327 14.59 49.86 5.46
N GLN A 328 13.51 50.63 5.63
CA GLN A 328 12.24 50.35 4.95
C GLN A 328 12.35 50.49 3.42
N GLU A 329 13.11 51.46 2.94
CA GLU A 329 13.38 51.64 1.51
C GLU A 329 14.14 50.43 0.95
N LYS A 330 15.13 49.92 1.68
CA LYS A 330 15.83 48.69 1.31
C LYS A 330 14.89 47.49 1.30
N THR A 331 14.08 47.29 2.34
CA THR A 331 13.13 46.17 2.36
C THR A 331 12.12 46.23 1.23
N ASN A 332 11.66 47.43 0.85
CA ASN A 332 10.75 47.59 -0.28
C ASN A 332 11.43 47.25 -1.62
N LYS A 333 12.71 47.60 -1.79
CA LYS A 333 13.49 47.20 -2.97
C LYS A 333 13.68 45.68 -3.03
N ASP A 334 14.08 45.07 -1.91
CA ASP A 334 14.26 43.62 -1.82
C ASP A 334 12.93 42.87 -2.10
N LEU A 335 11.81 43.36 -1.57
CA LEU A 335 10.48 42.81 -1.85
C LEU A 335 10.06 42.99 -3.31
N GLN A 336 10.41 44.11 -3.93
CA GLN A 336 10.11 44.36 -5.33
C GLN A 336 10.88 43.39 -6.24
N GLU A 337 12.16 43.14 -5.96
CA GLU A 337 12.97 42.15 -6.69
C GLU A 337 12.41 40.73 -6.53
N GLN A 338 11.96 40.36 -5.33
CA GLN A 338 11.30 39.07 -5.09
C GLN A 338 9.97 38.94 -5.84
N LEU A 339 9.19 40.02 -5.92
CA LEU A 339 7.96 40.02 -6.70
C LEU A 339 8.23 39.86 -8.19
N ASP A 340 9.28 40.48 -8.70
CA ASP A 340 9.63 40.39 -10.11
C ASP A 340 10.20 39.00 -10.45
N SER A 341 11.04 38.41 -9.60
CA SER A 341 11.48 37.01 -9.79
C SER A 341 10.31 36.02 -9.75
N LEU A 342 9.36 36.20 -8.83
CA LEU A 342 8.21 35.32 -8.72
C LEU A 342 7.26 35.44 -9.93
N LYS A 343 7.18 36.63 -10.55
CA LYS A 343 6.44 36.80 -11.81
C LYS A 343 7.09 36.05 -12.95
N ASP A 344 8.42 36.10 -13.05
CA ASP A 344 9.16 35.37 -14.08
C ASP A 344 8.95 33.86 -13.95
N ASP A 345 9.05 33.32 -12.73
CA ASP A 345 8.77 31.91 -12.43
C ASP A 345 7.33 31.53 -12.81
N TYR A 346 6.35 32.39 -12.50
CA TYR A 346 4.95 32.17 -12.87
C TYR A 346 4.75 32.15 -14.39
N GLU A 347 5.42 33.03 -15.12
CA GLU A 347 5.35 33.03 -16.58
C GLU A 347 5.98 31.79 -17.20
N GLU A 348 7.05 31.25 -16.61
CA GLU A 348 7.66 29.99 -17.02
C GLU A 348 6.71 28.81 -16.80
N VAL A 349 6.16 28.66 -15.59
CA VAL A 349 5.18 27.61 -15.27
C VAL A 349 3.96 27.70 -16.18
N ARG A 350 3.48 28.91 -16.50
CA ARG A 350 2.37 29.10 -17.45
C ARG A 350 2.70 28.56 -18.84
N LYS A 351 3.92 28.78 -19.33
CA LYS A 351 4.38 28.26 -20.64
C LYS A 351 4.49 26.73 -20.60
N GLU A 352 5.03 26.16 -19.53
CA GLU A 352 5.09 24.70 -19.36
C GLU A 352 3.70 24.07 -19.35
N HIS A 353 2.76 24.70 -18.64
CA HIS A 353 1.38 24.25 -18.62
C HIS A 353 0.73 24.28 -20.02
N GLU A 354 0.98 25.34 -20.80
CA GLU A 354 0.49 25.44 -22.17
C GLU A 354 1.09 24.35 -23.08
N MET A 355 2.41 24.09 -22.97
CA MET A 355 3.05 23.00 -23.71
C MET A 355 2.50 21.63 -23.31
N LEU A 356 2.29 21.39 -22.02
CA LEU A 356 1.72 20.13 -21.52
C LEU A 356 0.29 19.94 -22.01
N LEU A 357 -0.51 21.01 -22.06
CA LEU A 357 -1.86 20.98 -22.61
C LEU A 357 -1.84 20.63 -24.10
N GLN A 358 -0.90 21.18 -24.87
CA GLN A 358 -0.73 20.84 -26.28
C GLN A 358 -0.36 19.36 -26.47
N LEU A 359 0.55 18.83 -25.65
CA LEU A 359 0.93 17.41 -25.67
C LEU A 359 -0.23 16.48 -25.26
N HIS A 360 -1.01 16.88 -24.25
CA HIS A 360 -2.19 16.12 -23.86
C HIS A 360 -3.19 16.04 -25.03
N MET A 361 -3.44 17.18 -25.70
CA MET A 361 -4.32 17.23 -26.85
C MET A 361 -3.82 16.41 -28.03
N SER A 362 -2.50 16.33 -28.30
CA SER A 362 -1.98 15.44 -29.34
C SER A 362 -2.12 13.97 -28.96
N THR A 363 -1.81 13.61 -27.72
CA THR A 363 -1.95 12.24 -27.21
C THR A 363 -3.39 11.74 -27.27
N LEU A 364 -4.37 12.61 -26.95
CA LEU A 364 -5.79 12.27 -27.10
C LEU A 364 -6.16 11.99 -28.56
N ARG A 365 -5.64 12.79 -29.50
CA ARG A 365 -5.88 12.55 -30.94
C ARG A 365 -5.27 11.23 -31.39
N GLU A 366 -4.06 10.90 -30.95
CA GLU A 366 -3.40 9.63 -31.27
C GLU A 366 -4.18 8.44 -30.71
N ARG A 367 -4.65 8.52 -29.47
CA ARG A 367 -5.55 7.52 -28.88
C ARG A 367 -6.81 7.31 -29.73
N ASP A 368 -7.47 8.40 -30.12
CA ASP A 368 -8.70 8.32 -30.91
C ASP A 368 -8.45 7.71 -32.29
N GLN A 369 -7.29 8.02 -32.90
CA GLN A 369 -6.84 7.40 -34.14
C GLN A 369 -6.63 5.89 -33.96
N PHE A 370 -5.90 5.45 -32.94
CA PHE A 370 -5.70 4.03 -32.66
C PHE A 370 -7.01 3.30 -32.37
N TYR A 371 -7.96 3.95 -31.68
CA TYR A 371 -9.27 3.36 -31.44
C TYR A 371 -10.06 3.16 -32.74
N ALA A 372 -10.02 4.13 -33.65
CA ALA A 372 -10.64 4.01 -34.97
C ALA A 372 -9.98 2.91 -35.82
N GLU A 373 -8.65 2.81 -35.81
CA GLU A 373 -7.91 1.76 -36.50
C GLU A 373 -8.23 0.37 -35.94
N LEU A 374 -8.30 0.21 -34.62
CA LEU A 374 -8.71 -1.04 -33.99
C LEU A 374 -10.12 -1.44 -34.38
N GLN A 375 -11.05 -0.48 -34.44
CA GLN A 375 -12.42 -0.75 -34.88
C GLN A 375 -12.47 -1.23 -36.33
N GLU A 376 -11.65 -0.65 -37.20
CA GLU A 376 -11.54 -1.07 -38.61
C GLU A 376 -10.90 -2.45 -38.76
N ILE A 377 -9.86 -2.75 -37.97
CA ILE A 377 -9.22 -4.07 -37.94
C ILE A 377 -10.22 -5.13 -37.44
N GLN A 378 -10.99 -4.84 -36.40
CA GLN A 378 -12.04 -5.74 -35.90
C GLN A 378 -13.12 -6.02 -36.95
N ARG A 379 -13.49 -5.01 -37.75
CA ARG A 379 -14.44 -5.18 -38.86
C ARG A 379 -13.91 -6.05 -39.99
N THR A 380 -12.60 -6.06 -40.22
CA THR A 380 -11.96 -6.72 -41.37
C THR A 380 -11.36 -8.09 -41.05
N SER A 381 -11.14 -8.43 -39.77
CA SER A 381 -10.40 -9.64 -39.35
C SER A 381 -11.22 -10.95 -39.32
N THR A 382 -12.55 -10.90 -39.38
CA THR A 382 -13.38 -12.10 -39.54
C THR A 382 -14.29 -11.94 -40.76
N PRO A 383 -13.98 -12.57 -41.91
CA PRO A 383 -14.95 -12.65 -43.00
C PRO A 383 -16.18 -13.40 -42.45
N ARG A 384 -17.32 -12.72 -42.41
CA ARG A 384 -18.58 -13.28 -41.91
C ARG A 384 -18.87 -14.60 -42.63
N PRO A 385 -19.27 -15.68 -41.92
CA PRO A 385 -19.59 -16.95 -42.56
C PRO A 385 -20.64 -16.76 -43.66
N ASP A 386 -20.44 -17.44 -44.77
CA ASP A 386 -21.40 -17.45 -45.88
C ASP A 386 -22.60 -18.34 -45.53
N TRP A 387 -23.60 -17.73 -44.91
CA TRP A 387 -24.81 -18.41 -44.42
C TRP A 387 -25.69 -19.00 -45.54
N SER A 388 -25.43 -18.68 -46.82
CA SER A 388 -26.09 -19.30 -47.97
C SER A 388 -25.84 -20.81 -48.01
N LYS A 389 -24.69 -21.26 -47.51
CA LYS A 389 -24.28 -22.68 -47.52
C LYS A 389 -25.08 -23.54 -46.52
N CYS A 390 -25.74 -22.91 -45.57
CA CYS A 390 -26.54 -23.60 -44.56
C CYS A 390 -27.88 -24.11 -45.13
N GLU A 391 -28.32 -23.56 -46.27
CA GLU A 391 -29.52 -24.00 -47.01
C GLU A 391 -29.49 -25.49 -47.37
N ASP A 392 -28.29 -26.03 -47.67
CA ASP A 392 -28.09 -27.41 -48.08
C ASP A 392 -28.00 -28.41 -46.92
N VAL A 393 -27.75 -27.94 -45.69
CA VAL A 393 -27.46 -28.78 -44.52
C VAL A 393 -28.66 -28.91 -43.59
N VAL A 394 -29.53 -27.90 -43.55
CA VAL A 394 -30.73 -27.90 -42.69
C VAL A 394 -31.84 -28.76 -43.31
N ALA A 395 -32.43 -29.65 -42.52
CA ALA A 395 -33.54 -30.49 -42.94
C ALA A 395 -34.75 -29.61 -43.33
N GLY A 396 -35.18 -29.67 -44.59
CA GLY A 396 -36.24 -28.80 -45.14
C GLY A 396 -35.76 -27.77 -46.17
N GLY A 397 -34.45 -27.69 -46.43
CA GLY A 397 -33.86 -26.94 -47.55
C GLY A 397 -33.94 -25.42 -47.43
N GLN A 398 -33.70 -24.75 -48.56
CA GLN A 398 -33.60 -23.29 -48.69
C GLN A 398 -34.80 -22.51 -48.12
N ASP A 399 -36.03 -22.96 -48.38
CA ASP A 399 -37.24 -22.27 -47.93
C ASP A 399 -37.36 -22.24 -46.40
N ARG A 400 -36.99 -23.33 -45.72
CA ARG A 400 -37.03 -23.40 -44.26
C ARG A 400 -35.88 -22.61 -43.63
N TRP A 401 -34.69 -22.65 -44.25
CA TRP A 401 -33.55 -21.84 -43.80
C TRP A 401 -33.83 -20.35 -43.90
N HIS A 402 -34.45 -19.87 -44.99
CA HIS A 402 -34.84 -18.47 -45.11
C HIS A 402 -35.78 -18.01 -44.00
N VAL A 403 -36.80 -18.81 -43.66
CA VAL A 403 -37.72 -18.50 -42.55
C VAL A 403 -37.00 -18.50 -41.20
N LEU A 404 -36.09 -19.44 -40.98
CA LEU A 404 -35.33 -19.53 -39.73
C LEU A 404 -34.28 -18.42 -39.59
N ALA A 405 -33.74 -17.94 -40.72
CA ALA A 405 -32.70 -16.91 -40.75
C ALA A 405 -33.25 -15.48 -40.81
N GLU A 406 -34.53 -15.31 -41.17
CA GLU A 406 -35.15 -14.00 -41.31
C GLU A 406 -35.11 -13.22 -39.99
N GLY A 407 -34.51 -12.02 -40.02
CA GLY A 407 -34.41 -11.12 -38.87
C GLY A 407 -33.37 -11.47 -37.81
N LYS A 408 -32.58 -12.55 -37.98
CA LYS A 408 -31.57 -12.97 -36.99
C LYS A 408 -30.16 -12.48 -37.31
N ASN A 409 -29.38 -12.16 -36.27
CA ASN A 409 -27.99 -11.75 -36.41
C ASN A 409 -27.05 -12.96 -36.61
N SER A 410 -25.79 -12.72 -36.96
CA SER A 410 -24.83 -13.82 -37.28
C SER A 410 -24.59 -14.81 -36.13
N ASP A 411 -24.66 -14.33 -34.90
CA ASP A 411 -24.43 -15.12 -33.68
C ASP A 411 -25.65 -15.96 -33.36
N GLN A 412 -26.84 -15.36 -33.47
CA GLN A 412 -28.14 -16.03 -33.34
C GLN A 412 -28.37 -17.10 -34.41
N LEU A 413 -27.79 -16.93 -35.62
CA LEU A 413 -27.84 -17.96 -36.66
C LEU A 413 -26.99 -19.19 -36.29
N VAL A 414 -25.92 -19.02 -35.52
CA VAL A 414 -25.12 -20.13 -34.99
C VAL A 414 -25.96 -20.94 -34.02
N ASP A 415 -26.66 -20.29 -33.10
CA ASP A 415 -27.54 -20.96 -32.12
C ASP A 415 -28.63 -21.78 -32.81
N VAL A 416 -29.28 -21.21 -33.83
CA VAL A 416 -30.31 -21.89 -34.64
C VAL A 416 -29.75 -23.12 -35.36
N LEU A 417 -28.52 -23.04 -35.88
CA LEU A 417 -27.86 -24.19 -36.49
C LEU A 417 -27.50 -25.26 -35.47
N LEU A 418 -27.05 -24.87 -34.29
CA LEU A 418 -26.71 -25.79 -33.20
C LEU A 418 -27.95 -26.53 -32.69
N GLU A 419 -29.10 -25.87 -32.63
CA GLU A 419 -30.39 -26.49 -32.29
C GLU A 419 -30.82 -27.51 -33.36
N GLU A 420 -30.82 -27.13 -34.64
CA GLU A 420 -31.27 -28.00 -35.75
C GLU A 420 -30.35 -29.20 -35.98
N ILE A 421 -29.03 -29.03 -35.83
CA ILE A 421 -28.06 -30.14 -35.92
C ILE A 421 -28.07 -30.97 -34.63
N GLY A 422 -28.33 -30.33 -33.48
CA GLY A 422 -28.38 -30.96 -32.15
C GLY A 422 -29.52 -31.97 -32.00
N GLU A 423 -30.69 -31.72 -32.59
CA GLU A 423 -31.81 -32.68 -32.56
C GLU A 423 -31.51 -33.97 -33.35
N GLY A 424 -30.68 -33.91 -34.40
CA GLY A 424 -30.29 -35.08 -35.20
C GLY A 424 -29.25 -36.00 -34.54
N LEU A 425 -28.43 -35.47 -33.64
CA LEU A 425 -27.34 -36.20 -32.96
C LEU A 425 -27.77 -36.93 -31.68
N LEU A 426 -28.97 -36.66 -31.17
CA LEU A 426 -29.48 -37.25 -29.92
C LEU A 426 -30.18 -38.61 -30.06
N ARG A 427 -30.19 -39.23 -31.25
CA ARG A 427 -30.73 -40.60 -31.44
C ARG A 427 -29.71 -41.72 -31.58
N GLU A 428 -28.42 -41.42 -31.72
CA GLU A 428 -27.39 -42.45 -31.73
C GLU A 428 -26.10 -41.93 -31.08
N LYS A 429 -25.91 -42.22 -29.80
CA LYS A 429 -24.61 -42.72 -29.31
C LYS A 429 -24.68 -43.17 -27.87
N ASP A 430 -24.08 -44.34 -27.68
CA ASP A 430 -24.03 -45.11 -26.46
C ASP A 430 -23.42 -44.37 -25.27
N PHE A 431 -23.96 -44.77 -24.13
CA PHE A 431 -23.47 -44.57 -22.78
C PHE A 431 -21.93 -44.63 -22.67
N PHE A 432 -21.31 -43.49 -22.34
CA PHE A 432 -19.96 -43.41 -21.80
C PHE A 432 -20.05 -42.87 -20.36
N PRO A 433 -19.73 -43.67 -19.33
CA PRO A 433 -19.67 -43.18 -17.96
C PRO A 433 -18.27 -42.60 -17.72
N GLY A 434 -18.16 -41.27 -17.60
CA GLY A 434 -16.89 -40.65 -17.25
C GLY A 434 -16.91 -39.12 -17.27
N LEU A 435 -16.83 -38.55 -16.07
CA LEU A 435 -16.41 -37.17 -15.75
C LEU A 435 -17.44 -36.03 -15.86
N GLU A 436 -18.52 -36.11 -15.10
CA GLU A 436 -19.17 -34.92 -14.52
C GLU A 436 -18.66 -34.71 -13.09
N THR A 437 -17.42 -34.23 -12.95
CA THR A 437 -16.97 -33.63 -11.68
C THR A 437 -15.80 -32.68 -11.93
N ALA A 438 -16.00 -31.60 -12.70
CA ALA A 438 -15.01 -30.50 -12.77
C ALA A 438 -15.50 -29.20 -13.45
N ARG A 439 -16.81 -28.87 -13.47
CA ARG A 439 -17.27 -27.57 -14.02
C ARG A 439 -18.31 -26.81 -13.19
N GLN A 440 -18.40 -27.14 -11.90
CA GLN A 440 -19.04 -26.31 -10.87
C GLN A 440 -18.05 -26.02 -9.75
N SER A 441 -16.87 -25.51 -10.13
CA SER A 441 -15.97 -24.79 -9.24
C SER A 441 -15.15 -23.84 -10.08
N MET A 442 -15.83 -22.85 -10.62
CA MET A 442 -15.21 -21.59 -11.01
C MET A 442 -16.19 -20.51 -10.58
N LEU A 443 -16.24 -20.32 -9.26
CA LEU A 443 -16.90 -19.18 -8.62
C LEU A 443 -16.33 -17.88 -9.24
N PRO A 444 -17.18 -16.87 -9.48
CA PRO A 444 -16.77 -15.61 -10.10
C PRO A 444 -15.78 -14.88 -9.20
N SER A 445 -14.50 -14.90 -9.59
CA SER A 445 -13.37 -14.40 -8.80
C SER A 445 -13.07 -12.90 -8.99
N LEU A 446 -14.00 -12.10 -9.50
CA LEU A 446 -13.78 -10.66 -9.67
C LEU A 446 -14.96 -9.84 -9.19
N GLN A 447 -15.01 -9.59 -7.87
CA GLN A 447 -15.45 -8.32 -7.25
C GLN A 447 -15.44 -8.40 -5.71
N ARG A 448 -14.37 -8.89 -5.06
CA ARG A 448 -14.27 -8.76 -3.58
C ARG A 448 -14.17 -7.28 -3.20
N LYS A 449 -14.92 -6.84 -2.19
CA LYS A 449 -14.78 -5.48 -1.63
C LYS A 449 -13.38 -5.32 -1.01
N GLU A 450 -12.83 -4.11 -1.12
CA GLU A 450 -11.52 -3.73 -0.57
C GLU A 450 -11.40 -4.07 0.93
N SER A 451 -12.49 -3.97 1.68
CA SER A 451 -12.54 -4.29 3.12
C SER A 451 -12.12 -5.73 3.43
N VAL A 452 -12.49 -6.71 2.59
CA VAL A 452 -12.10 -8.11 2.76
C VAL A 452 -10.58 -8.26 2.57
N TYR A 453 -10.03 -7.64 1.53
CA TYR A 453 -8.60 -7.69 1.26
C TYR A 453 -7.75 -7.02 2.35
N ILE A 454 -8.18 -5.86 2.86
CA ILE A 454 -7.52 -5.17 3.97
C ILE A 454 -7.48 -6.08 5.21
N LYS A 455 -8.60 -6.72 5.55
CA LYS A 455 -8.71 -7.62 6.71
C LYS A 455 -7.89 -8.90 6.56
N GLN A 456 -7.81 -9.45 5.35
CA GLN A 456 -6.91 -10.55 5.04
C GLN A 456 -5.45 -10.16 5.27
N LYS A 457 -5.03 -8.98 4.80
CA LYS A 457 -3.68 -8.46 5.06
C LYS A 457 -3.40 -8.24 6.54
N GLU A 458 -4.36 -7.69 7.29
CA GLU A 458 -4.23 -7.52 8.74
C GLU A 458 -4.06 -8.87 9.45
N THR A 459 -4.80 -9.90 9.03
CA THR A 459 -4.73 -11.25 9.61
C THR A 459 -3.36 -11.89 9.35
N ILE A 460 -2.83 -11.78 8.12
CA ILE A 460 -1.47 -12.24 7.81
C ILE A 460 -0.43 -11.46 8.63
N ALA A 461 -0.56 -10.14 8.72
CA ALA A 461 0.38 -9.31 9.48
C ALA A 461 0.38 -9.68 10.97
N GLN A 462 -0.80 -9.95 11.54
CA GLN A 462 -0.92 -10.41 12.92
C GLN A 462 -0.30 -11.79 13.11
N LEU A 463 -0.55 -12.73 12.20
CA LEU A 463 0.04 -14.07 12.27
C LEU A 463 1.57 -14.04 12.15
N LEU A 464 2.12 -13.26 11.21
CA LEU A 464 3.55 -13.02 11.07
C LEU A 464 4.17 -12.40 12.32
N LYS A 465 3.46 -11.46 12.95
CA LYS A 465 3.91 -10.82 14.19
C LYS A 465 4.00 -11.82 15.34
N GLU A 466 2.97 -12.65 15.53
CA GLU A 466 2.97 -13.70 16.57
C GLU A 466 4.04 -14.77 16.30
N MET A 467 4.21 -15.18 15.04
CA MET A 467 5.27 -16.11 14.64
C MET A 467 6.67 -15.53 14.87
N THR A 468 6.88 -14.25 14.57
CA THR A 468 8.15 -13.56 14.84
C THR A 468 8.40 -13.41 16.35
N HIS A 469 7.34 -13.22 17.15
CA HIS A 469 7.47 -13.16 18.60
C HIS A 469 7.84 -14.51 19.21
N ALA A 470 7.28 -15.60 18.68
CA ALA A 470 7.63 -16.97 19.08
C ALA A 470 9.07 -17.36 18.64
N ASP A 471 9.57 -16.78 17.54
CA ASP A 471 10.93 -16.95 17.04
C ASP A 471 11.94 -16.09 17.83
N SER A 472 12.28 -16.54 19.04
CA SER A 472 13.23 -15.85 19.93
C SER A 472 14.62 -15.59 19.31
N GLN A 473 15.02 -16.34 18.30
CA GLN A 473 16.31 -16.21 17.61
C GLN A 473 16.22 -15.39 16.32
N ASN A 474 15.00 -15.06 15.87
CA ASN A 474 14.69 -14.34 14.63
C ASN A 474 15.32 -14.98 13.37
N GLU A 475 15.46 -16.30 13.38
CA GLU A 475 16.07 -17.06 12.29
C GLU A 475 15.09 -17.34 11.14
N GLY A 476 13.79 -17.08 11.33
CA GLY A 476 12.74 -17.43 10.38
C GLY A 476 12.24 -18.87 10.56
N LEU A 477 12.55 -19.51 11.68
CA LEU A 477 12.22 -20.92 11.95
C LEU A 477 11.42 -21.03 13.26
N LEU A 478 10.40 -21.90 13.25
CA LEU A 478 9.62 -22.26 14.43
C LEU A 478 9.55 -23.77 14.57
N THR A 479 9.51 -24.27 15.80
CA THR A 479 9.17 -25.69 16.02
C THR A 479 7.69 -25.94 15.74
N MET A 480 7.32 -27.18 15.41
CA MET A 480 5.93 -27.55 15.20
C MET A 480 5.04 -27.26 16.43
N GLU A 481 5.58 -27.40 17.64
CA GLU A 481 4.88 -27.04 18.87
C GLU A 481 4.63 -25.53 19.00
N GLN A 482 5.63 -24.71 18.65
CA GLN A 482 5.48 -23.26 18.61
C GLN A 482 4.46 -22.83 17.56
N LEU A 483 4.50 -23.43 16.36
CA LEU A 483 3.54 -23.15 15.29
C LEU A 483 2.11 -23.48 15.74
N SER A 484 1.89 -24.64 16.36
CA SER A 484 0.58 -25.02 16.90
C SER A 484 0.08 -24.03 17.96
N THR A 485 0.97 -23.59 18.86
CA THR A 485 0.65 -22.60 19.90
C THR A 485 0.27 -21.24 19.30
N VAL A 486 1.00 -20.79 18.28
CA VAL A 486 0.70 -19.53 17.58
C VAL A 486 -0.64 -19.61 16.83
N LEU A 487 -0.93 -20.73 16.17
CA LEU A 487 -2.22 -20.91 15.49
C LEU A 487 -3.40 -20.93 16.47
N ARG A 488 -3.27 -21.64 17.61
CA ARG A 488 -4.31 -21.69 18.64
C ARG A 488 -4.56 -20.34 19.32
N SER A 489 -3.50 -19.56 19.52
CA SER A 489 -3.62 -18.22 20.10
C SER A 489 -4.21 -17.20 19.12
N THR A 490 -3.86 -17.30 17.82
CA THR A 490 -4.36 -16.40 16.78
C THR A 490 -5.81 -16.72 16.39
N PHE A 491 -6.20 -18.00 16.45
CA PHE A 491 -7.53 -18.49 16.08
C PHE A 491 -8.19 -19.29 17.21
N PRO A 492 -8.60 -18.64 18.31
CA PRO A 492 -9.08 -19.33 19.52
C PRO A 492 -10.38 -20.12 19.32
N PHE A 493 -11.17 -19.79 18.29
CA PHE A 493 -12.46 -20.43 18.02
C PHE A 493 -12.41 -21.50 16.94
N LYS A 494 -11.25 -21.74 16.32
CA LYS A 494 -11.09 -22.84 15.36
C LYS A 494 -11.06 -24.17 16.11
N LYS A 495 -11.77 -25.16 15.58
CA LYS A 495 -11.72 -26.53 16.09
C LYS A 495 -10.33 -27.13 15.90
N ASP A 496 -9.98 -28.07 16.77
CA ASP A 496 -8.68 -28.75 16.71
C ASP A 496 -8.43 -29.43 15.37
N GLU A 497 -9.46 -29.98 14.71
CA GLU A 497 -9.31 -30.55 13.37
C GLU A 497 -8.90 -29.49 12.33
N LYS A 498 -9.42 -28.27 12.45
CA LYS A 498 -9.10 -27.16 11.54
C LYS A 498 -7.71 -26.59 11.80
N ILE A 499 -7.28 -26.53 13.06
CA ILE A 499 -5.88 -26.20 13.39
C ILE A 499 -4.94 -27.28 12.82
N GLN A 500 -5.33 -28.55 12.90
CA GLN A 500 -4.56 -29.66 12.38
C GLN A 500 -4.40 -29.62 10.85
N GLU A 501 -5.47 -29.31 10.11
CA GLU A 501 -5.41 -29.08 8.65
C GLU A 501 -4.42 -27.96 8.27
N LEU A 502 -4.35 -26.89 9.08
CA LEU A 502 -3.39 -25.79 8.86
C LEU A 502 -1.96 -26.22 9.16
N MET A 503 -1.75 -27.03 10.20
CA MET A 503 -0.45 -27.62 10.51
C MET A 503 0.04 -28.49 9.35
N GLU A 504 -0.81 -29.35 8.80
CA GLU A 504 -0.50 -30.20 7.65
C GLU A 504 -0.15 -29.38 6.40
N ALA A 505 -0.92 -28.32 6.13
CA ALA A 505 -0.62 -27.39 5.03
C ALA A 505 0.70 -26.63 5.23
N GLY A 506 1.15 -26.46 6.47
CA GLY A 506 2.45 -25.91 6.85
C GLY A 506 3.61 -26.91 6.78
N GLY A 507 3.36 -28.16 6.38
CA GLY A 507 4.38 -29.21 6.24
C GLY A 507 4.44 -30.19 7.42
N TRP A 508 3.53 -30.11 8.38
CA TRP A 508 3.41 -31.10 9.45
C TRP A 508 2.89 -32.44 8.91
N HIS A 509 3.39 -33.53 9.47
CA HIS A 509 2.97 -34.88 9.14
C HIS A 509 2.90 -35.72 10.42
N PRO A 510 2.12 -36.82 10.46
CA PRO A 510 1.97 -37.62 11.69
C PRO A 510 3.28 -38.22 12.24
N SER A 511 4.33 -38.32 11.41
CA SER A 511 5.67 -38.73 11.84
C SER A 511 6.61 -37.55 12.17
N SER A 512 6.12 -36.31 12.15
CA SER A 512 6.88 -35.13 12.58
C SER A 512 7.10 -35.17 14.08
N SER A 513 8.32 -34.85 14.50
CA SER A 513 8.62 -34.57 15.90
C SER A 513 8.14 -33.16 16.27
N ASN A 514 7.77 -32.94 17.54
CA ASN A 514 7.50 -31.59 18.05
C ASN A 514 8.69 -30.64 17.89
N ALA A 515 9.92 -31.18 17.78
CA ALA A 515 11.15 -30.42 17.57
C ALA A 515 11.45 -30.10 16.10
N ASP A 516 10.66 -30.63 15.14
CA ASP A 516 10.88 -30.35 13.72
C ASP A 516 10.65 -28.87 13.43
N LEU A 517 11.52 -28.29 12.60
CA LEU A 517 11.55 -26.87 12.30
C LEU A 517 10.82 -26.56 11.00
N VAL A 518 9.95 -25.55 11.03
CA VAL A 518 9.24 -25.00 9.88
C VAL A 518 9.74 -23.59 9.60
N ASN A 519 10.03 -23.31 8.33
CA ASN A 519 10.34 -21.97 7.88
C ASN A 519 9.05 -21.18 7.65
N TYR A 520 8.64 -20.41 8.65
CA TYR A 520 7.37 -19.67 8.58
C TYR A 520 7.39 -18.56 7.52
N ARG A 521 8.55 -18.05 7.11
CA ARG A 521 8.64 -17.03 6.06
C ARG A 521 8.20 -17.58 4.70
N LEU A 522 8.42 -18.87 4.45
CA LEU A 522 7.99 -19.53 3.23
C LEU A 522 6.49 -19.80 3.19
N LEU A 523 5.81 -19.81 4.34
CA LEU A 523 4.35 -20.02 4.43
C LEU A 523 3.54 -18.84 3.88
N PHE A 524 4.18 -17.70 3.58
CA PHE A 524 3.53 -16.48 3.09
C PHE A 524 4.05 -15.99 1.72
N MET A 525 4.87 -16.79 1.05
CA MET A 525 5.36 -16.45 -0.28
C MET A 525 4.30 -16.79 -1.34
N GLU A 526 4.31 -16.05 -2.44
CA GLU A 526 3.62 -16.42 -3.68
C GLU A 526 4.63 -17.19 -4.56
N ASP A 527 4.18 -18.21 -5.27
CA ASP A 527 5.03 -18.91 -6.23
C ASP A 527 5.28 -18.07 -7.49
N GLU A 528 6.13 -18.57 -8.40
CA GLU A 528 6.48 -17.90 -9.66
C GLU A 528 5.25 -17.65 -10.57
N GLU A 529 4.10 -18.26 -10.25
CA GLU A 529 2.82 -18.13 -10.96
C GLU A 529 1.86 -17.16 -10.24
N GLY A 530 2.29 -16.55 -9.13
CA GLY A 530 1.50 -15.64 -8.30
C GLY A 530 0.44 -16.36 -7.45
N GLN A 531 0.53 -17.68 -7.29
CA GLN A 531 -0.38 -18.44 -6.44
C GLN A 531 0.16 -18.48 -5.00
N SER A 532 -0.75 -18.28 -4.05
CA SER A 532 -0.43 -18.39 -2.63
C SER A 532 -0.08 -19.84 -2.27
N VAL A 533 1.01 -20.04 -1.53
CA VAL A 533 1.44 -21.36 -1.03
C VAL A 533 0.33 -22.13 -0.28
N PRO A 534 0.38 -23.49 -0.20
CA PRO A 534 -0.70 -24.33 0.31
C PRO A 534 -1.25 -23.93 1.69
N PHE A 535 -0.40 -23.41 2.58
CA PHE A 535 -0.80 -22.90 3.88
C PHE A 535 -1.79 -21.72 3.78
N LEU A 536 -1.47 -20.70 2.97
CA LEU A 536 -2.36 -19.55 2.75
C LEU A 536 -3.64 -19.96 2.03
N GLN A 537 -3.53 -20.86 1.04
CA GLN A 537 -4.71 -21.39 0.36
C GLN A 537 -5.67 -22.06 1.35
N LYS A 538 -5.16 -22.90 2.25
CA LYS A 538 -5.97 -23.55 3.30
C LYS A 538 -6.52 -22.57 4.32
N LEU A 539 -5.75 -21.55 4.71
CA LEU A 539 -6.25 -20.50 5.59
C LEU A 539 -7.45 -19.75 4.99
N TRP A 540 -7.38 -19.41 3.70
CA TRP A 540 -8.47 -18.74 3.00
C TRP A 540 -9.67 -19.65 2.74
N GLU A 541 -9.44 -20.91 2.40
CA GLU A 541 -10.49 -21.91 2.28
C GLU A 541 -11.27 -22.07 3.60
N GLN A 542 -10.57 -22.16 4.73
CA GLN A 542 -11.22 -22.23 6.04
C GLN A 542 -12.01 -20.96 6.37
N TYR A 543 -11.45 -19.78 6.11
CA TYR A 543 -12.17 -18.51 6.32
C TYR A 543 -13.47 -18.44 5.50
N LEU A 544 -13.42 -18.83 4.23
CA LEU A 544 -14.60 -18.84 3.36
C LEU A 544 -15.66 -19.82 3.85
N ASN A 545 -15.24 -21.03 4.23
CA ASN A 545 -16.16 -22.05 4.76
C ASN A 545 -16.81 -21.59 6.09
N GLU A 546 -16.03 -21.03 7.02
CA GLU A 546 -16.54 -20.50 8.29
C GLU A 546 -17.54 -19.36 8.09
N LYS A 547 -17.28 -18.52 7.09
CA LYS A 547 -18.18 -17.44 6.70
C LYS A 547 -19.49 -17.98 6.12
N ASP A 548 -19.42 -18.94 5.20
CA ASP A 548 -20.60 -19.56 4.60
C ASP A 548 -21.46 -20.26 5.68
N GLU A 549 -20.83 -20.94 6.64
CA GLU A 549 -21.51 -21.51 7.80
C GLU A 549 -22.18 -20.44 8.67
N TYR A 550 -21.50 -19.33 8.95
CA TYR A 550 -22.06 -18.23 9.75
C TYR A 550 -23.28 -17.59 9.08
N LEU A 551 -23.23 -17.37 7.76
CA LEU A 551 -24.35 -16.81 7.00
C LEU A 551 -25.50 -17.81 6.84
N TYR A 552 -25.18 -19.11 6.77
CA TYR A 552 -26.20 -20.15 6.81
C TYR A 552 -26.95 -20.15 8.15
N GLU A 553 -26.24 -20.07 9.28
CA GLU A 553 -26.85 -19.97 10.61
C GLU A 553 -27.72 -18.70 10.75
N LEU A 554 -27.23 -17.55 10.27
CA LEU A 554 -28.00 -16.31 10.24
C LEU A 554 -29.31 -16.47 9.45
N LYS A 555 -29.26 -17.16 8.30
CA LYS A 555 -30.45 -17.46 7.50
C LYS A 555 -31.43 -18.37 8.24
N GLN A 556 -30.93 -19.38 8.97
CA GLN A 556 -31.77 -20.28 9.76
C GLN A 556 -32.46 -19.53 10.90
N GLU A 557 -31.73 -18.67 11.62
CA GLU A 557 -32.27 -17.88 12.73
C GLU A 557 -33.36 -16.90 12.25
N LEU A 558 -33.18 -16.30 11.07
CA LEU A 558 -34.18 -15.42 10.48
C LEU A 558 -35.48 -16.16 10.09
N GLY A 559 -35.40 -17.45 9.76
CA GLY A 559 -36.57 -18.26 9.39
C GLY A 559 -37.34 -17.76 8.17
N LEU A 560 -36.67 -17.04 7.27
CA LEU A 560 -37.25 -16.38 6.09
C LEU A 560 -36.83 -17.07 4.78
N GLU A 561 -37.70 -17.04 3.76
CA GLU A 561 -37.33 -17.47 2.40
C GLU A 561 -36.45 -16.41 1.72
N LEU A 562 -35.69 -16.80 0.68
CA LEU A 562 -34.76 -15.89 0.00
C LEU A 562 -35.44 -14.65 -0.61
N HIS A 563 -36.71 -14.78 -1.01
CA HIS A 563 -37.50 -13.70 -1.61
C HIS A 563 -38.19 -12.80 -0.57
N ASP A 564 -38.19 -13.19 0.71
CA ASP A 564 -38.82 -12.43 1.78
C ASP A 564 -38.03 -11.17 2.13
N LYS A 565 -38.71 -10.21 2.75
CA LYS A 565 -38.11 -8.96 3.21
C LYS A 565 -37.66 -9.11 4.67
N VAL A 566 -36.42 -8.73 4.94
CA VAL A 566 -35.85 -8.62 6.28
C VAL A 566 -35.82 -7.14 6.70
N THR A 567 -36.25 -6.86 7.93
CA THR A 567 -36.17 -5.53 8.55
C THR A 567 -34.86 -5.40 9.32
N LEU A 568 -34.40 -4.16 9.51
CA LEU A 568 -33.17 -3.88 10.27
C LEU A 568 -33.20 -4.45 11.70
N PRO A 569 -34.27 -4.27 12.50
CA PRO A 569 -34.34 -4.85 13.85
C PRO A 569 -34.29 -6.38 13.86
N LYS A 570 -34.92 -7.04 12.87
CA LYS A 570 -34.89 -8.50 12.77
C LYS A 570 -33.49 -9.02 12.45
N LEU A 571 -32.76 -8.35 11.56
CA LEU A 571 -31.38 -8.72 11.26
C LEU A 571 -30.46 -8.46 12.46
N HIS A 572 -30.66 -7.35 13.16
CA HIS A 572 -29.94 -7.03 14.39
C HIS A 572 -30.16 -8.09 15.47
N GLU A 573 -31.42 -8.45 15.75
CA GLU A 573 -31.78 -9.48 16.72
C GLU A 573 -31.17 -10.83 16.34
N ALA A 574 -31.33 -11.26 15.08
CA ALA A 574 -30.75 -12.52 14.61
C ALA A 574 -29.22 -12.56 14.75
N LEU A 575 -28.51 -11.47 14.42
CA LEU A 575 -27.06 -11.37 14.60
C LEU A 575 -26.65 -11.49 16.07
N MET A 576 -27.39 -10.86 16.98
CA MET A 576 -27.14 -10.94 18.42
C MET A 576 -27.50 -12.30 19.01
N THR A 577 -28.49 -12.99 18.45
CA THR A 577 -28.84 -14.35 18.86
C THR A 577 -27.76 -15.36 18.44
N ILE A 578 -27.27 -15.28 17.18
CA ILE A 578 -26.24 -16.21 16.71
C ILE A 578 -24.84 -15.89 17.26
N ASP A 579 -24.57 -14.64 17.62
CA ASP A 579 -23.29 -14.19 18.17
C ASP A 579 -23.46 -13.15 19.29
N PRO A 580 -23.72 -13.59 20.53
CA PRO A 580 -23.91 -12.68 21.67
C PRO A 580 -22.66 -11.87 22.05
N SER A 581 -21.49 -12.23 21.51
CA SER A 581 -20.23 -11.56 21.80
C SER A 581 -19.91 -10.41 20.84
N LEU A 582 -20.78 -10.18 19.86
CA LEU A 582 -20.61 -9.15 18.85
C LEU A 582 -20.63 -7.76 19.49
N ASP A 583 -19.56 -7.00 19.33
CA ASP A 583 -19.51 -5.63 19.84
C ASP A 583 -20.36 -4.69 18.96
N LYS A 584 -20.80 -3.58 19.56
CA LYS A 584 -21.69 -2.61 18.88
C LYS A 584 -21.09 -2.04 17.59
N GLN A 585 -19.77 -1.88 17.50
CA GLN A 585 -19.14 -1.33 16.28
C GLN A 585 -19.16 -2.34 15.14
N THR A 586 -18.82 -3.60 15.43
CA THR A 586 -18.86 -4.68 14.44
C THR A 586 -20.29 -4.97 13.97
N LEU A 587 -21.26 -5.00 14.91
CA LEU A 587 -22.68 -5.13 14.58
C LEU A 587 -23.16 -4.06 13.60
N ASN A 588 -22.91 -2.79 13.93
CA ASN A 588 -23.28 -1.67 13.08
C ASN A 588 -22.55 -1.73 11.73
N GLY A 589 -21.32 -2.25 11.70
CA GLY A 589 -20.61 -2.55 10.46
C GLY A 589 -21.35 -3.57 9.58
N TYR A 590 -21.83 -4.68 10.15
CA TYR A 590 -22.57 -5.70 9.41
C TYR A 590 -23.93 -5.17 8.93
N LEU A 591 -24.67 -4.45 9.77
CA LEU A 591 -25.94 -3.83 9.39
C LEU A 591 -25.76 -2.79 8.28
N SER A 592 -24.76 -1.91 8.41
CA SER A 592 -24.36 -0.94 7.39
C SER A 592 -24.07 -1.63 6.05
N GLN A 593 -23.37 -2.76 6.07
CA GLN A 593 -23.03 -3.52 4.87
C GLN A 593 -24.22 -4.24 4.24
N ALA A 594 -25.12 -4.81 5.05
CA ALA A 594 -26.30 -5.55 4.61
C ALA A 594 -27.42 -4.65 4.06
N PHE A 595 -27.45 -3.37 4.44
CA PHE A 595 -28.43 -2.40 3.98
C PHE A 595 -27.83 -1.27 3.11
N GLN A 596 -26.51 -1.25 2.92
CA GLN A 596 -25.73 -0.21 2.24
C GLN A 596 -25.91 1.21 2.80
N PHE A 597 -26.07 1.34 4.12
CA PHE A 597 -26.11 2.66 4.78
C PHE A 597 -24.72 3.10 5.26
N PRO A 598 -24.38 4.40 5.23
CA PRO A 598 -23.28 4.91 6.03
C PRO A 598 -23.49 4.56 7.51
N VAL A 599 -22.44 4.11 8.22
CA VAL A 599 -22.53 3.76 9.65
C VAL A 599 -23.10 4.92 10.50
N THR A 600 -22.89 6.17 10.06
CA THR A 600 -23.40 7.40 10.68
C THR A 600 -24.90 7.64 10.48
N GLU A 601 -25.53 6.94 9.55
CA GLU A 601 -26.96 7.08 9.18
C GLU A 601 -27.81 5.89 9.63
N LEU A 602 -27.24 4.94 10.36
CA LEU A 602 -28.01 3.87 11.00
C LEU A 602 -28.94 4.51 12.05
N PRO A 603 -30.25 4.19 12.05
CA PRO A 603 -31.16 4.68 13.08
C PRO A 603 -30.68 4.26 14.48
N GLU A 604 -30.88 5.11 15.48
CA GLU A 604 -30.60 4.77 16.88
C GLU A 604 -31.68 3.82 17.42
N GLU A 605 -31.27 2.88 18.30
CA GLU A 605 -32.16 1.90 18.95
C GLU A 605 -33.40 2.59 19.53
N GLY A 606 -34.58 2.30 18.96
CA GLY A 606 -35.87 2.83 19.40
C GLY A 606 -36.45 3.99 18.58
N GLU A 607 -35.86 4.37 17.43
CA GLU A 607 -36.46 5.33 16.50
C GLU A 607 -37.52 4.68 15.59
N GLU A 608 -38.66 5.35 15.35
CA GLU A 608 -39.72 4.87 14.42
C GLU A 608 -39.24 4.60 12.98
N LYS A 609 -38.06 5.13 12.60
CA LYS A 609 -37.42 4.89 11.30
C LYS A 609 -36.77 3.50 11.18
N GLU A 610 -36.54 2.79 12.28
CA GLU A 610 -36.00 1.43 12.29
C GLU A 610 -36.93 0.42 11.60
N GLU A 611 -38.24 0.56 11.80
CA GLU A 611 -39.25 -0.37 11.27
C GLU A 611 -39.49 -0.21 9.77
N GLY A 612 -39.21 0.97 9.20
CA GLY A 612 -39.42 1.28 7.78
C GLY A 612 -38.34 0.76 6.84
N THR A 613 -37.20 0.31 7.38
CA THR A 613 -36.03 -0.07 6.60
C THR A 613 -36.05 -1.56 6.28
N VAL A 614 -36.36 -1.89 5.02
CA VAL A 614 -36.51 -3.27 4.53
C VAL A 614 -35.67 -3.55 3.30
N ILE A 615 -35.09 -4.74 3.24
CA ILE A 615 -34.37 -5.26 2.07
C ILE A 615 -34.77 -6.72 1.83
N GLN A 616 -34.62 -7.22 0.59
CA GLN A 616 -34.78 -8.65 0.33
C GLN A 616 -33.67 -9.44 1.02
N LEU A 617 -34.02 -10.56 1.65
CA LEU A 617 -33.09 -11.42 2.38
C LEU A 617 -31.94 -11.88 1.48
N GLN A 618 -32.24 -12.30 0.24
CA GLN A 618 -31.23 -12.67 -0.74
C GLN A 618 -30.20 -11.55 -0.94
N THR A 619 -30.65 -10.32 -1.13
CA THR A 619 -29.76 -9.17 -1.34
C THR A 619 -28.93 -8.85 -0.09
N ALA A 620 -29.51 -8.94 1.11
CA ALA A 620 -28.75 -8.74 2.36
C ALA A 620 -27.65 -9.80 2.52
N LEU A 621 -27.97 -11.07 2.29
CA LEU A 621 -27.00 -12.17 2.36
C LEU A 621 -25.91 -12.04 1.30
N GLU A 622 -26.25 -11.68 0.06
CA GLU A 622 -25.28 -11.40 -1.00
C GLU A 622 -24.34 -10.24 -0.60
N GLN A 623 -24.87 -9.17 -0.01
CA GLN A 623 -24.06 -8.04 0.42
C GLN A 623 -23.11 -8.38 1.58
N LEU A 624 -23.55 -9.20 2.53
CA LEU A 624 -22.72 -9.76 3.59
C LEU A 624 -21.69 -10.77 3.03
N GLN A 625 -22.07 -11.55 2.01
CA GLN A 625 -21.16 -12.47 1.29
C GLN A 625 -19.99 -11.72 0.64
N MET A 626 -20.19 -10.47 0.21
CA MET A 626 -19.14 -9.66 -0.40
C MET A 626 -18.31 -8.84 0.60
N SER A 627 -18.66 -8.86 1.90
CA SER A 627 -18.04 -8.03 2.94
C SER A 627 -17.27 -8.87 3.97
N ASP A 628 -16.50 -8.27 4.89
CA ASP A 628 -15.79 -9.05 5.93
C ASP A 628 -16.77 -9.35 7.07
N VAL A 629 -17.21 -10.62 7.16
CA VAL A 629 -18.15 -11.09 8.17
C VAL A 629 -17.59 -12.37 8.77
N ARG A 630 -17.48 -12.38 10.10
CA ARG A 630 -16.96 -13.51 10.88
C ARG A 630 -17.60 -13.55 12.26
N ARG A 631 -17.56 -14.74 12.84
CA ARG A 631 -17.94 -14.98 14.23
C ARG A 631 -16.89 -14.39 15.19
N MET A 632 -17.36 -13.72 16.24
CA MET A 632 -16.55 -13.07 17.27
C MET A 632 -16.50 -13.87 18.59
N GLY A 633 -17.41 -14.83 18.77
CA GLY A 633 -17.54 -15.62 20.00
C GLY A 633 -17.56 -17.13 19.79
N PRO A 634 -17.49 -17.91 20.88
CA PRO A 634 -17.66 -19.36 20.79
C PRO A 634 -19.07 -19.69 20.31
N ARG A 635 -19.19 -20.70 19.44
CA ARG A 635 -20.49 -21.29 19.10
C ARG A 635 -21.05 -21.95 20.35
N GLU A 636 -22.22 -21.53 20.82
CA GLU A 636 -22.95 -22.28 21.84
C GLU A 636 -23.16 -23.70 21.28
N GLN A 637 -22.52 -24.69 21.92
CA GLN A 637 -22.65 -26.08 21.50
C GLN A 637 -24.05 -26.56 21.83
N GLU A 638 -24.65 -27.29 20.88
CA GLU A 638 -25.75 -28.19 21.16
C GLU A 638 -25.43 -29.04 22.41
N PRO A 639 -26.40 -29.30 23.29
CA PRO A 639 -26.17 -30.11 24.47
C PRO A 639 -25.64 -31.47 24.04
N ALA A 640 -24.50 -31.86 24.62
CA ALA A 640 -23.88 -33.16 24.44
C ALA A 640 -24.94 -34.26 24.61
N THR A 641 -25.10 -35.09 23.58
CA THR A 641 -25.91 -36.31 23.62
C THR A 641 -25.11 -37.48 24.16
#